data_AF-A0AAU9IXN5-F1
#
_entry.id   AF-A0AAU9IXN5-F1
#
_cell.length_a   1.000
_cell.length_b   1.000
_cell.length_c   1.000
_cell.angle_alpha   90.00
_cell.angle_beta   90.00
_cell.angle_gamma   90.00
#
_symmetry.space_group_name_H-M   'P 1'
#
loop_
_entity.id
_entity.type
_entity.pdbx_description
1 polymer ?
#
loop_
_entity_poly.entity_id
_entity_poly.type
_entity_poly.pdbx_seq_one_letter_code
_entity_poly.pdbx_strand_id
1 'polypeptide(L)'
;METSQNSFLINQLQLQPTDVYSLSSEEIKIKLKRLFLYYSCIGTRNKTSTISHQKLSLLFVDAGIQGKLLHKNTIDIIVSGELKRNRSILFQNFCEILTKIAKAIFSNENQNIQSGEALYILLDKQIFPLYDSLRSSNHIEYFEQIDFSLDNDSLAIIFNSKTVLLDIYQSYFPWEIKSSESFDILCKKSERALYKFSNEYNVTPLVINRAQFLKIWQDLVEIQEVIPSLSLFMCEEMGTAFTFKRFLLFLCRCAVIGKFHDIHVKLTEKIIMLLERMELSPGFHTLQMKTNRPFNGKTTFLSSQRIADCLSTIEIADPLSKSQTITLSPKKIGSNHTEKLEKLYDQYNRGEYFGMVGITSNKFVKFIEVLGIIQSDQGSKINKEDIEIIYTLATRKISKNNTPSSAINRKISYDEGSKMSYEQFEIALELVARKHFSDLKPDQAFDLFMENYIKKFDQVSENQKTYDRIINLRASLEGEELNKIYNIWKQAIAVFVCNYSDKANLYDFNAFFKFTSDFGIFPELISKQKITHIFNALLSFELQTDTIKFEGFITLNHANTFTIGRKVFIDGLALCALESKFSNQTPFLRLQATLEKILNSNGPALSVAKSGRTRTNKFKIPSNLLQLRAKEEDDRKAKTLSISFDSAISSKPSRRYE
;
A
#
# COMPACT_ATOMS: atom_id res chain seq x y z
N MET A 1 -41.15 -5.82 43.62
CA MET A 1 -39.92 -4.98 43.58
C MET A 1 -39.43 -4.78 42.15
N GLU A 2 -39.41 -5.79 41.28
CA GLU A 2 -39.02 -5.62 39.86
C GLU A 2 -39.88 -4.61 39.09
N THR A 3 -41.18 -4.55 39.37
CA THR A 3 -42.12 -3.58 38.75
C THR A 3 -41.76 -2.10 38.98
N SER A 4 -40.97 -1.78 40.01
CA SER A 4 -40.58 -0.40 40.35
C SER A 4 -39.30 0.06 39.65
N GLN A 5 -38.50 -0.85 39.08
CA GLN A 5 -37.29 -0.48 38.33
C GLN A 5 -37.61 -0.09 36.89
N ASN A 6 -38.58 -0.75 36.25
CA ASN A 6 -39.01 -0.40 34.88
C ASN A 6 -39.60 1.02 34.80
N SER A 7 -40.36 1.48 35.80
CA SER A 7 -40.94 2.84 35.79
C SER A 7 -39.90 3.97 35.85
N PHE A 8 -38.68 3.70 36.32
CA PHE A 8 -37.65 4.75 36.41
C PHE A 8 -36.95 5.03 35.07
N LEU A 9 -36.82 4.01 34.20
CA LEU A 9 -36.32 4.16 32.83
C LEU A 9 -37.28 5.00 31.96
N ILE A 10 -38.58 4.92 32.22
CA ILE A 10 -39.62 5.55 31.39
C ILE A 10 -39.62 7.09 31.52
N ASN A 11 -39.33 7.65 32.70
CA ASN A 11 -39.29 9.11 32.87
C ASN A 11 -38.07 9.80 32.22
N GLN A 12 -37.10 9.06 31.69
CA GLN A 12 -36.02 9.60 30.84
C GLN A 12 -36.35 9.54 29.34
N LEU A 13 -37.51 9.00 28.94
CA LEU A 13 -37.95 8.89 27.54
C LEU A 13 -38.84 10.06 27.09
N GLN A 14 -38.65 11.27 27.62
CA GLN A 14 -39.20 12.45 26.97
C GLN A 14 -38.53 12.64 25.61
N LEU A 15 -39.31 12.48 24.54
CA LEU A 15 -38.89 12.53 23.14
C LEU A 15 -38.41 13.93 22.74
N GLN A 16 -37.14 14.23 23.04
CA GLN A 16 -36.37 15.13 22.18
C GLN A 16 -36.35 14.54 20.77
N PRO A 17 -36.45 15.36 19.70
CA PRO A 17 -36.33 14.84 18.33
C PRO A 17 -34.97 14.19 18.15
N THR A 18 -34.95 12.86 18.10
CA THR A 18 -33.74 12.05 17.99
C THR A 18 -33.23 12.03 16.56
N ASP A 19 -31.90 11.87 16.39
CA ASP A 19 -31.22 11.90 15.09
C ASP A 19 -31.87 10.95 14.05
N VAL A 20 -32.47 9.83 14.49
CA VAL A 20 -33.16 8.88 13.60
C VAL A 20 -34.34 9.49 12.83
N TYR A 21 -35.05 10.48 13.38
CA TYR A 21 -36.13 11.16 12.65
C TYR A 21 -35.62 12.06 11.51
N SER A 22 -34.32 12.37 11.47
CA SER A 22 -33.70 13.09 10.37
C SER A 22 -33.24 12.19 9.21
N LEU A 23 -33.20 10.87 9.43
CA LEU A 23 -32.75 9.90 8.44
C LEU A 23 -33.87 9.53 7.46
N SER A 24 -33.51 9.42 6.19
CA SER A 24 -34.40 8.88 5.14
C SER A 24 -34.69 7.38 5.35
N SER A 25 -35.78 6.91 4.74
CA SER A 25 -36.14 5.48 4.69
C SER A 25 -34.99 4.62 4.15
N GLU A 26 -34.29 5.12 3.13
CA GLU A 26 -33.17 4.46 2.48
C GLU A 26 -31.94 4.37 3.40
N GLU A 27 -31.60 5.42 4.14
CA GLU A 27 -30.51 5.38 5.13
C GLU A 27 -30.81 4.41 6.27
N ILE A 28 -32.06 4.38 6.76
CA ILE A 28 -32.52 3.42 7.77
C ILE A 28 -32.39 1.99 7.25
N LYS A 29 -32.86 1.74 6.02
CA LYS A 29 -32.76 0.45 5.31
C LYS A 29 -31.30 0.02 5.14
N ILE A 30 -30.40 0.93 4.78
CA ILE A 30 -28.96 0.67 4.63
C ILE A 30 -28.31 0.31 5.97
N LYS A 31 -28.54 1.09 7.04
CA LYS A 31 -28.03 0.78 8.39
C LYS A 31 -28.50 -0.60 8.85
N LEU A 32 -29.81 -0.89 8.72
CA LEU A 32 -30.39 -2.18 9.07
C LEU A 32 -29.82 -3.34 8.24
N LYS A 33 -29.61 -3.14 6.93
CA LYS A 33 -29.08 -4.19 6.04
C LYS A 33 -27.62 -4.50 6.34
N ARG A 34 -26.81 -3.51 6.67
CA ARG A 34 -25.43 -3.69 7.15
C ARG A 34 -25.37 -4.47 8.45
N LEU A 35 -26.22 -4.14 9.42
CA LEU A 35 -26.32 -4.87 10.69
C LEU A 35 -26.75 -6.33 10.45
N PHE A 36 -27.78 -6.55 9.62
CA PHE A 36 -28.25 -7.89 9.22
C PHE A 36 -27.15 -8.73 8.59
N LEU A 37 -26.39 -8.16 7.63
CA LEU A 37 -25.32 -8.88 6.92
C LEU A 37 -24.13 -9.18 7.84
N TYR A 38 -23.77 -8.28 8.75
CA TYR A 38 -22.76 -8.52 9.77
C TYR A 38 -23.08 -9.77 10.59
N TYR A 39 -24.24 -9.82 11.25
CA TYR A 39 -24.64 -10.99 12.03
C TYR A 39 -24.83 -12.24 11.15
N SER A 40 -25.32 -12.10 9.92
CA SER A 40 -25.40 -13.20 8.94
C SER A 40 -24.03 -13.81 8.64
N CYS A 41 -22.95 -13.04 8.68
CA CYS A 41 -21.58 -13.51 8.42
C CYS A 41 -20.84 -14.09 9.64
N ILE A 42 -21.21 -13.74 10.90
CA ILE A 42 -20.49 -14.21 12.11
C ILE A 42 -20.30 -15.73 12.13
N GLY A 43 -19.06 -16.20 12.19
CA GLY A 43 -18.75 -17.65 12.24
C GLY A 43 -19.08 -18.47 10.98
N THR A 44 -19.57 -17.87 9.88
CA THR A 44 -19.98 -18.61 8.67
C THR A 44 -19.39 -18.00 7.40
N ARG A 45 -18.51 -18.75 6.72
CA ARG A 45 -17.75 -18.27 5.55
C ARG A 45 -18.57 -18.15 4.24
N ASN A 46 -19.74 -18.78 4.15
CA ASN A 46 -20.40 -19.11 2.86
C ASN A 46 -21.90 -18.77 2.77
N LYS A 47 -22.53 -18.19 3.80
CA LYS A 47 -23.96 -17.81 3.78
C LYS A 47 -24.10 -16.39 4.30
N THR A 48 -24.56 -15.49 3.43
CA THR A 48 -24.52 -14.04 3.65
C THR A 48 -25.92 -13.42 3.61
N SER A 49 -26.79 -13.87 2.71
CA SER A 49 -28.14 -13.33 2.49
C SER A 49 -29.21 -13.79 3.50
N THR A 50 -28.85 -14.58 4.52
CA THR A 50 -29.80 -15.10 5.52
C THR A 50 -29.18 -15.14 6.92
N ILE A 51 -29.90 -14.65 7.92
CA ILE A 51 -29.56 -14.83 9.33
C ILE A 51 -30.28 -16.08 9.89
N SER A 52 -29.61 -16.82 10.77
CA SER A 52 -30.22 -17.94 11.52
C SER A 52 -30.84 -17.44 12.83
N HIS A 53 -31.85 -18.14 13.35
CA HIS A 53 -32.49 -17.80 14.64
C HIS A 53 -31.49 -17.52 15.78
N GLN A 54 -30.46 -18.35 15.94
CA GLN A 54 -29.43 -18.18 16.99
C GLN A 54 -28.67 -16.85 16.86
N LYS A 55 -28.29 -16.48 15.63
CA LYS A 55 -27.60 -15.22 15.32
C LYS A 55 -28.50 -13.99 15.49
N LEU A 56 -29.80 -14.13 15.21
CA LEU A 56 -30.76 -13.06 15.47
C LEU A 56 -31.01 -12.87 16.97
N SER A 57 -31.09 -13.95 17.75
CA SER A 57 -31.12 -13.89 19.22
C SER A 57 -29.86 -13.25 19.78
N LEU A 58 -28.67 -13.55 19.22
CA LEU A 58 -27.42 -12.86 19.57
C LEU A 58 -27.51 -11.34 19.30
N LEU A 59 -27.97 -10.91 18.12
CA LEU A 59 -28.21 -9.50 17.80
C LEU A 59 -29.12 -8.84 18.86
N PHE A 60 -30.19 -9.50 19.30
CA PHE A 60 -31.08 -8.97 20.34
C PHE A 60 -30.47 -8.97 21.75
N VAL A 61 -29.52 -9.85 22.06
CA VAL A 61 -28.73 -9.79 23.31
C VAL A 61 -27.76 -8.62 23.25
N ASP A 62 -27.02 -8.48 22.16
CA ASP A 62 -26.01 -7.43 21.97
C ASP A 62 -26.66 -6.03 21.88
N ALA A 63 -27.87 -5.93 21.31
CA ALA A 63 -28.69 -4.73 21.31
C ALA A 63 -29.42 -4.47 22.65
N GLY A 64 -29.22 -5.29 23.68
CA GLY A 64 -29.87 -5.13 24.98
C GLY A 64 -31.38 -5.34 25.00
N ILE A 65 -31.99 -5.87 23.93
CA ILE A 65 -33.43 -6.12 23.82
C ILE A 65 -33.81 -7.39 24.59
N GLN A 66 -33.09 -8.49 24.37
CA GLN A 66 -33.34 -9.77 25.03
C GLN A 66 -32.84 -9.72 26.47
N GLY A 67 -33.74 -9.99 27.42
CA GLY A 67 -33.44 -10.05 28.85
C GLY A 67 -33.65 -8.73 29.61
N LYS A 68 -33.55 -7.56 28.95
CA LYS A 68 -33.89 -6.26 29.56
C LYS A 68 -35.29 -5.77 29.16
N LEU A 69 -35.61 -5.80 27.87
CA LEU A 69 -36.88 -5.25 27.35
C LEU A 69 -37.91 -6.35 27.04
N LEU A 70 -37.47 -7.50 26.53
CA LEU A 70 -38.32 -8.67 26.29
C LEU A 70 -37.68 -9.94 26.83
N HIS A 71 -38.52 -10.81 27.39
CA HIS A 71 -38.12 -12.18 27.71
C HIS A 71 -37.87 -12.98 26.42
N LYS A 72 -36.88 -13.87 26.44
CA LYS A 72 -36.47 -14.68 25.28
C LYS A 72 -37.65 -15.41 24.63
N ASN A 73 -38.50 -16.06 25.41
CA ASN A 73 -39.65 -16.81 24.89
C ASN A 73 -40.58 -15.94 24.02
N THR A 74 -40.77 -14.66 24.36
CA THR A 74 -41.61 -13.73 23.59
C THR A 74 -40.98 -13.42 22.24
N ILE A 75 -39.65 -13.22 22.20
CA ILE A 75 -38.88 -13.04 20.97
C ILE A 75 -38.97 -14.31 20.11
N ASP A 76 -38.72 -15.49 20.69
CA ASP A 76 -38.77 -16.78 20.00
C ASP A 76 -40.17 -17.04 19.38
N ILE A 77 -41.26 -16.66 20.08
CA ILE A 77 -42.64 -16.70 19.56
C ILE A 77 -42.82 -15.74 18.37
N ILE A 78 -42.38 -14.48 18.48
CA ILE A 78 -42.49 -13.49 17.39
C ILE A 78 -41.74 -13.95 16.15
N VAL A 79 -40.50 -14.42 16.30
CA VAL A 79 -39.66 -14.91 15.20
C VAL A 79 -40.26 -16.16 14.56
N SER A 80 -40.76 -17.10 15.37
CA SER A 80 -41.42 -18.33 14.87
C SER A 80 -42.72 -18.02 14.10
N GLY A 81 -43.52 -17.06 14.60
CA GLY A 81 -44.75 -16.61 13.96
C GLY A 81 -44.52 -15.93 12.62
N GLU A 82 -43.40 -15.21 12.46
CA GLU A 82 -43.00 -14.63 11.17
C GLU A 82 -42.45 -15.70 10.20
N LEU A 83 -41.60 -16.60 10.69
CA LEU A 83 -40.93 -17.59 9.84
C LEU A 83 -41.85 -18.69 9.29
N LYS A 84 -42.93 -19.04 10.00
CA LYS A 84 -43.88 -20.13 9.68
C LYS A 84 -43.21 -21.51 9.50
N ARG A 85 -42.61 -21.76 8.33
CA ARG A 85 -41.88 -23.00 7.97
C ARG A 85 -40.42 -22.77 7.54
N ASN A 86 -40.01 -21.51 7.35
CA ASN A 86 -38.67 -21.18 6.87
C ASN A 86 -37.64 -21.22 8.01
N ARG A 87 -36.54 -21.95 7.84
CA ARG A 87 -35.46 -22.02 8.85
C ARG A 87 -34.47 -20.85 8.76
N SER A 88 -34.58 -20.02 7.73
CA SER A 88 -33.67 -18.92 7.41
C SER A 88 -34.45 -17.61 7.34
N ILE A 89 -33.98 -16.60 8.06
CA ILE A 89 -34.58 -15.27 8.11
C ILE A 89 -33.96 -14.44 6.99
N LEU A 90 -34.77 -13.99 6.04
CA LEU A 90 -34.38 -13.03 5.00
C LEU A 90 -34.44 -11.60 5.55
N PHE A 91 -33.83 -10.65 4.85
CA PHE A 91 -33.82 -9.24 5.28
C PHE A 91 -35.23 -8.66 5.47
N GLN A 92 -36.20 -9.00 4.60
CA GLN A 92 -37.59 -8.56 4.80
C GLN A 92 -38.17 -9.09 6.12
N ASN A 93 -38.05 -10.38 6.39
CA ASN A 93 -38.55 -10.96 7.65
C ASN A 93 -37.85 -10.36 8.87
N PHE A 94 -36.57 -9.99 8.76
CA PHE A 94 -35.85 -9.27 9.83
C PHE A 94 -36.49 -7.91 10.13
N CYS A 95 -36.86 -7.12 9.11
CA CYS A 95 -37.58 -5.87 9.29
C CYS A 95 -38.97 -6.08 9.92
N GLU A 96 -39.75 -7.07 9.45
CA GLU A 96 -41.05 -7.42 10.05
C GLU A 96 -40.93 -7.84 11.52
N ILE A 97 -39.89 -8.62 11.86
CA ILE A 97 -39.59 -9.02 13.24
C ILE A 97 -39.27 -7.79 14.10
N LEU A 98 -38.45 -6.85 13.63
CA LEU A 98 -38.17 -5.60 14.35
C LEU A 98 -39.45 -4.80 14.62
N THR A 99 -40.33 -4.66 13.63
CA THR A 99 -41.62 -3.99 13.79
C THR A 99 -42.51 -4.70 14.82
N LYS A 100 -42.55 -6.04 14.83
CA LYS A 100 -43.32 -6.82 15.82
C LYS A 100 -42.71 -6.76 17.23
N ILE A 101 -41.38 -6.75 17.34
CA ILE A 101 -40.67 -6.58 18.62
C ILE A 101 -40.93 -5.18 19.19
N ALA A 102 -40.86 -4.13 18.37
CA ALA A 102 -41.20 -2.76 18.77
C ALA A 102 -42.62 -2.70 19.36
N LYS A 103 -43.62 -3.24 18.64
CA LYS A 103 -44.99 -3.34 19.14
C LYS A 103 -45.06 -4.10 20.46
N ALA A 104 -44.39 -5.24 20.58
CA ALA A 104 -44.43 -6.07 21.79
C ALA A 104 -43.78 -5.42 23.02
N ILE A 105 -42.77 -4.56 22.83
CA ILE A 105 -42.17 -3.76 23.91
C ILE A 105 -43.20 -2.72 24.39
N PHE A 106 -43.66 -1.84 23.50
CA PHE A 106 -44.44 -0.65 23.87
C PHE A 106 -45.94 -0.93 24.14
N SER A 107 -46.51 -2.04 23.64
CA SER A 107 -47.91 -2.40 23.93
C SER A 107 -48.14 -2.77 25.41
N ASN A 108 -47.11 -3.21 26.13
CA ASN A 108 -47.22 -3.57 27.54
C ASN A 108 -47.26 -2.35 28.49
N GLU A 109 -46.92 -1.15 28.00
CA GLU A 109 -46.74 0.04 28.83
C GLU A 109 -48.01 0.91 28.95
N ASN A 110 -49.16 0.43 28.45
CA ASN A 110 -50.44 1.17 28.36
C ASN A 110 -50.38 2.50 27.57
N GLN A 111 -49.28 2.80 26.89
CA GLN A 111 -49.14 3.97 26.04
C GLN A 111 -49.64 3.64 24.64
N ASN A 112 -50.58 4.44 24.13
CA ASN A 112 -51.22 4.20 22.83
C ASN A 112 -50.34 4.71 21.66
N ILE A 113 -49.07 4.29 21.66
CA ILE A 113 -48.01 4.73 20.72
C ILE A 113 -48.28 4.13 19.33
N GLN A 114 -48.11 4.94 18.28
CA GLN A 114 -48.31 4.45 16.92
C GLN A 114 -47.22 3.45 16.53
N SER A 115 -47.59 2.45 15.72
CA SER A 115 -46.68 1.36 15.34
C SER A 115 -45.38 1.81 14.65
N GLY A 116 -45.39 2.95 13.95
CA GLY A 116 -44.20 3.54 13.34
C GLY A 116 -43.29 4.19 14.39
N GLU A 117 -43.84 5.02 15.26
CA GLU A 117 -43.14 5.68 16.37
C GLU A 117 -42.47 4.66 17.31
N ALA A 118 -43.19 3.59 17.66
CA ALA A 118 -42.64 2.45 18.41
C ALA A 118 -41.38 1.85 17.74
N LEU A 119 -41.38 1.72 16.41
CA LEU A 119 -40.21 1.24 15.66
C LEU A 119 -39.07 2.28 15.68
N TYR A 120 -39.36 3.56 15.48
CA TYR A 120 -38.35 4.62 15.55
C TYR A 120 -37.65 4.67 16.91
N ILE A 121 -38.38 4.53 18.01
CA ILE A 121 -37.81 4.48 19.37
C ILE A 121 -36.92 3.24 19.54
N LEU A 122 -37.34 2.06 19.05
CA LEU A 122 -36.51 0.84 19.09
C LEU A 122 -35.21 1.00 18.28
N LEU A 123 -35.31 1.63 17.10
CA LEU A 123 -34.16 1.89 16.24
C LEU A 123 -33.16 2.84 16.92
N ASP A 124 -33.64 3.98 17.43
CA ASP A 124 -32.83 5.00 18.07
C ASP A 124 -32.19 4.53 19.38
N LYS A 125 -32.94 3.86 20.26
CA LYS A 125 -32.45 3.55 21.61
C LYS A 125 -31.64 2.26 21.72
N GLN A 126 -31.78 1.33 20.76
CA GLN A 126 -31.15 0.00 20.87
C GLN A 126 -30.40 -0.43 19.59
N ILE A 127 -31.06 -0.40 18.43
CA ILE A 127 -30.50 -1.02 17.20
C ILE A 127 -29.38 -0.16 16.59
N PHE A 128 -29.55 1.16 16.50
CA PHE A 128 -28.55 2.05 15.93
C PHE A 128 -27.36 2.32 16.85
N PRO A 129 -27.50 2.44 18.19
CA PRO A 129 -26.36 2.43 19.10
C PRO A 129 -25.48 1.18 18.94
N LEU A 130 -26.08 0.00 18.75
CA LEU A 130 -25.34 -1.22 18.40
C LEU A 130 -24.62 -1.09 17.04
N TYR A 131 -25.33 -0.64 15.99
CA TYR A 131 -24.72 -0.43 14.67
C TYR A 131 -23.55 0.55 14.71
N ASP A 132 -23.71 1.70 15.36
CA ASP A 132 -22.68 2.75 15.43
C ASP A 132 -21.52 2.33 16.35
N SER A 133 -21.75 1.49 17.37
CA SER A 133 -20.69 0.81 18.14
C SER A 133 -19.89 -0.20 17.29
N LEU A 134 -20.57 -1.07 16.55
CA LEU A 134 -19.95 -2.04 15.62
C LEU A 134 -19.22 -1.36 14.45
N ARG A 135 -19.70 -0.19 14.03
CA ARG A 135 -19.03 0.67 13.04
C ARG A 135 -17.76 1.30 13.63
N SER A 136 -17.85 1.90 14.81
CA SER A 136 -16.72 2.57 15.47
C SER A 136 -15.59 1.61 15.86
N SER A 137 -15.92 0.33 16.07
CA SER A 137 -14.95 -0.77 16.29
C SER A 137 -14.45 -1.44 15.00
N ASN A 138 -14.80 -0.91 13.82
CA ASN A 138 -14.47 -1.46 12.50
C ASN A 138 -14.92 -2.93 12.28
N HIS A 139 -15.95 -3.38 13.00
CA HIS A 139 -16.58 -4.68 12.76
C HIS A 139 -17.50 -4.67 11.53
N ILE A 140 -18.16 -3.53 11.28
CA ILE A 140 -18.88 -3.24 10.03
C ILE A 140 -17.98 -2.37 9.15
N GLU A 141 -17.56 -2.89 7.99
CA GLU A 141 -16.78 -2.15 7.01
C GLU A 141 -17.63 -1.06 6.35
N TYR A 142 -17.14 0.18 6.31
CA TYR A 142 -17.84 1.35 5.78
C TYR A 142 -17.23 1.78 4.45
N PHE A 143 -17.71 1.16 3.37
CA PHE A 143 -17.10 1.32 2.05
C PHE A 143 -17.21 2.73 1.46
N GLU A 144 -18.12 3.59 1.92
CA GLU A 144 -18.20 4.97 1.43
C GLU A 144 -16.94 5.77 1.78
N GLN A 145 -16.33 5.55 2.96
CA GLN A 145 -15.03 6.17 3.30
C GLN A 145 -13.92 5.70 2.37
N ILE A 146 -13.96 4.43 1.95
CA ILE A 146 -13.05 3.84 0.97
C ILE A 146 -13.27 4.48 -0.40
N ASP A 147 -14.51 4.67 -0.82
CA ASP A 147 -14.84 5.27 -2.11
C ASP A 147 -14.50 6.77 -2.14
N PHE A 148 -14.71 7.51 -1.05
CA PHE A 148 -14.30 8.92 -0.91
C PHE A 148 -12.77 9.10 -0.85
N SER A 149 -12.01 8.03 -0.63
CA SER A 149 -10.53 8.06 -0.71
C SER A 149 -9.98 7.94 -2.14
N LEU A 150 -10.84 7.75 -3.14
CA LEU A 150 -10.44 7.69 -4.55
C LEU A 150 -10.07 9.09 -5.06
N ASP A 151 -8.77 9.34 -5.19
CA ASP A 151 -8.24 10.54 -5.83
C ASP A 151 -8.48 10.57 -7.35
N ASN A 152 -8.36 11.76 -7.94
CA ASN A 152 -8.58 11.96 -9.38
C ASN A 152 -7.60 11.14 -10.24
N ASP A 153 -6.38 10.91 -9.77
CA ASP A 153 -5.36 10.12 -10.47
C ASP A 153 -5.75 8.64 -10.55
N SER A 154 -6.24 8.09 -9.44
CA SER A 154 -6.83 6.75 -9.34
C SER A 154 -7.98 6.56 -10.32
N LEU A 155 -8.90 7.54 -10.39
CA LEU A 155 -10.02 7.53 -11.32
C LEU A 155 -9.55 7.66 -12.78
N ALA A 156 -8.55 8.51 -13.07
CA ALA A 156 -7.98 8.70 -14.40
C ALA A 156 -7.34 7.41 -14.93
N ILE A 157 -6.62 6.65 -14.10
CA ILE A 157 -5.99 5.36 -14.48
C ILE A 157 -7.05 4.30 -14.82
N ILE A 158 -8.11 4.20 -14.00
CA ILE A 158 -9.25 3.32 -14.28
C ILE A 158 -9.96 3.74 -15.58
N PHE A 159 -10.13 5.04 -15.82
CA PHE A 159 -10.76 5.56 -17.03
C PHE A 159 -9.91 5.38 -18.29
N ASN A 160 -8.59 5.52 -18.20
CA ASN A 160 -7.67 5.20 -19.29
C ASN A 160 -7.72 3.71 -19.65
N SER A 161 -7.94 2.85 -18.64
CA SER A 161 -8.10 1.39 -18.81
C SER A 161 -9.50 0.95 -19.26
N LYS A 162 -10.47 1.88 -19.42
CA LYS A 162 -11.91 1.55 -19.50
C LYS A 162 -12.29 0.66 -20.68
N THR A 163 -11.61 0.75 -21.82
CA THR A 163 -11.95 -0.01 -23.03
C THR A 163 -11.66 -1.50 -22.83
N VAL A 164 -10.48 -1.81 -22.32
CA VAL A 164 -10.05 -3.17 -21.98
C VAL A 164 -10.89 -3.73 -20.83
N LEU A 165 -11.20 -2.91 -19.82
CA LEU A 165 -12.10 -3.29 -18.73
C LEU A 165 -13.53 -3.55 -19.22
N LEU A 166 -14.01 -2.82 -20.23
CA LEU A 166 -15.32 -3.05 -20.85
C LEU A 166 -15.35 -4.34 -21.67
N ASP A 167 -14.30 -4.64 -22.45
CA ASP A 167 -14.19 -5.92 -23.18
C ASP A 167 -14.22 -7.11 -22.19
N ILE A 168 -13.56 -7.00 -21.04
CA ILE A 168 -13.62 -7.99 -19.95
C ILE A 168 -15.03 -8.11 -19.41
N TYR A 169 -15.65 -6.98 -19.06
CA TYR A 169 -17.00 -6.96 -18.52
C TYR A 169 -18.01 -7.62 -19.49
N GLN A 170 -17.96 -7.26 -20.78
CA GLN A 170 -18.81 -7.87 -21.81
C GLN A 170 -18.52 -9.37 -22.01
N SER A 171 -17.26 -9.82 -21.87
CA SER A 171 -16.90 -11.24 -21.95
C SER A 171 -17.38 -12.07 -20.74
N TYR A 172 -17.53 -11.46 -19.56
CA TYR A 172 -17.87 -12.16 -18.31
C TYR A 172 -19.33 -12.02 -17.91
N PHE A 173 -19.97 -10.90 -18.26
CA PHE A 173 -21.34 -10.55 -17.86
C PHE A 173 -22.27 -10.25 -19.07
N PRO A 174 -22.27 -11.05 -20.16
CA PRO A 174 -23.06 -10.74 -21.35
C PRO A 174 -24.58 -10.70 -21.12
N TRP A 175 -25.07 -11.35 -20.06
CA TRP A 175 -26.48 -11.32 -19.65
C TRP A 175 -26.89 -10.01 -18.99
N GLU A 176 -25.99 -9.30 -18.29
CA GLU A 176 -26.31 -8.01 -17.64
C GLU A 176 -26.84 -6.98 -18.66
N ILE A 177 -26.36 -7.06 -19.90
CA ILE A 177 -26.65 -6.15 -21.00
C ILE A 177 -27.85 -6.60 -21.86
N LYS A 178 -28.10 -7.93 -21.96
CA LYS A 178 -28.99 -8.51 -22.98
C LYS A 178 -30.17 -9.31 -22.42
N SER A 179 -30.17 -9.63 -21.12
CA SER A 179 -31.15 -10.57 -20.54
C SER A 179 -32.39 -9.85 -20.03
N SER A 180 -33.54 -10.51 -20.20
CA SER A 180 -34.82 -10.14 -19.56
C SER A 180 -35.12 -10.98 -18.30
N GLU A 181 -34.12 -11.70 -17.78
CA GLU A 181 -34.24 -12.49 -16.55
C GLU A 181 -34.49 -11.60 -15.32
N SER A 182 -35.16 -12.15 -14.31
CA SER A 182 -35.39 -11.46 -13.03
C SER A 182 -34.07 -11.12 -12.33
N PHE A 183 -34.03 -9.97 -11.65
CA PHE A 183 -32.90 -9.46 -10.86
C PHE A 183 -32.20 -10.53 -9.99
N ASP A 184 -32.95 -11.34 -9.25
CA ASP A 184 -32.40 -12.41 -8.39
C ASP A 184 -31.59 -13.48 -9.13
N ILE A 185 -31.94 -13.76 -10.40
CA ILE A 185 -31.23 -14.71 -11.25
C ILE A 185 -29.95 -14.04 -11.78
N LEU A 186 -30.04 -12.77 -12.19
CA LEU A 186 -28.92 -11.96 -12.65
C LEU A 186 -27.85 -11.81 -11.56
N CYS A 187 -28.24 -11.39 -10.34
CA CYS A 187 -27.35 -11.33 -9.17
C CYS A 187 -26.57 -12.63 -8.98
N LYS A 188 -27.25 -13.79 -8.95
CA LYS A 188 -26.60 -15.10 -8.74
C LYS A 188 -25.69 -15.54 -9.89
N LYS A 189 -26.00 -15.16 -11.13
CA LYS A 189 -25.10 -15.40 -12.28
C LYS A 189 -23.88 -14.50 -12.19
N SER A 190 -24.07 -13.22 -11.93
CA SER A 190 -23.02 -12.21 -11.87
C SER A 190 -22.10 -12.39 -10.67
N GLU A 191 -22.58 -12.81 -9.50
CA GLU A 191 -21.72 -13.19 -8.36
C GLU A 191 -20.73 -14.29 -8.76
N ARG A 192 -21.25 -15.36 -9.40
CA ARG A 192 -20.44 -16.51 -9.86
C ARG A 192 -19.46 -16.11 -10.94
N ALA A 193 -19.86 -15.27 -11.88
CA ALA A 193 -19.02 -14.78 -12.96
C ALA A 193 -17.93 -13.84 -12.45
N LEU A 194 -18.24 -12.94 -11.51
CA LEU A 194 -17.29 -12.06 -10.85
C LEU A 194 -16.29 -12.85 -10.01
N TYR A 195 -16.72 -13.92 -9.32
CA TYR A 195 -15.82 -14.81 -8.61
C TYR A 195 -14.88 -15.58 -9.57
N LYS A 196 -15.42 -16.07 -10.70
CA LYS A 196 -14.62 -16.70 -11.76
C LYS A 196 -13.58 -15.72 -12.32
N PHE A 197 -14.00 -14.51 -12.69
CA PHE A 197 -13.13 -13.40 -13.10
C PHE A 197 -12.03 -13.16 -12.08
N SER A 198 -12.38 -12.98 -10.80
CA SER A 198 -11.42 -12.66 -9.73
C SER A 198 -10.34 -13.74 -9.57
N ASN A 199 -10.66 -15.01 -9.81
CA ASN A 199 -9.67 -16.09 -9.79
C ASN A 199 -8.82 -16.10 -11.07
N GLU A 200 -9.43 -16.05 -12.27
CA GLU A 200 -8.69 -16.06 -13.54
C GLU A 200 -7.76 -14.85 -13.71
N TYR A 201 -8.13 -13.71 -13.11
CA TYR A 201 -7.37 -12.46 -13.12
C TYR A 201 -6.46 -12.25 -11.90
N ASN A 202 -6.21 -13.29 -11.10
CA ASN A 202 -5.32 -13.25 -9.93
C ASN A 202 -5.69 -12.20 -8.85
N VAL A 203 -6.94 -11.71 -8.84
CA VAL A 203 -7.46 -10.78 -7.82
C VAL A 203 -7.74 -11.54 -6.51
N THR A 204 -8.30 -12.75 -6.61
CA THR A 204 -8.50 -13.69 -5.51
C THR A 204 -7.64 -14.94 -5.74
N PRO A 205 -6.94 -15.49 -4.73
CA PRO A 205 -6.84 -15.03 -3.34
C PRO A 205 -5.72 -14.00 -3.09
N LEU A 206 -5.00 -13.56 -4.13
CA LEU A 206 -3.71 -12.86 -3.98
C LEU A 206 -3.83 -11.39 -3.55
N VAL A 207 -4.82 -10.65 -4.07
CA VAL A 207 -5.05 -9.24 -3.69
C VAL A 207 -6.04 -9.21 -2.52
N ILE A 208 -7.20 -9.84 -2.69
CA ILE A 208 -8.23 -9.99 -1.66
C ILE A 208 -8.58 -11.47 -1.44
N ASN A 209 -9.02 -11.80 -0.22
CA ASN A 209 -9.52 -13.13 0.09
C ASN A 209 -11.03 -13.27 -0.20
N ARG A 210 -11.53 -14.51 -0.20
CA ARG A 210 -12.95 -14.83 -0.50
C ARG A 210 -13.96 -14.13 0.44
N ALA A 211 -13.61 -13.86 1.70
CA ALA A 211 -14.52 -13.15 2.61
C ALA A 211 -14.61 -11.66 2.24
N GLN A 212 -13.48 -11.02 1.93
CA GLN A 212 -13.44 -9.63 1.42
C GLN A 212 -14.21 -9.50 0.10
N PHE A 213 -14.03 -10.45 -0.83
CA PHE A 213 -14.82 -10.54 -2.07
C PHE A 213 -16.33 -10.50 -1.79
N LEU A 214 -16.82 -11.36 -0.89
CA LEU A 214 -18.24 -11.44 -0.57
C LEU A 214 -18.76 -10.16 0.09
N LYS A 215 -17.97 -9.49 0.93
CA LYS A 215 -18.34 -8.19 1.54
C LYS A 215 -18.48 -7.09 0.48
N ILE A 216 -17.51 -6.96 -0.43
CA ILE A 216 -17.57 -5.97 -1.53
C ILE A 216 -18.78 -6.24 -2.42
N TRP A 217 -19.04 -7.50 -2.78
CA TRP A 217 -20.23 -7.89 -3.56
C TRP A 217 -21.54 -7.49 -2.88
N GLN A 218 -21.70 -7.82 -1.59
CA GLN A 218 -22.88 -7.45 -0.81
C GLN A 218 -23.10 -5.94 -0.81
N ASP A 219 -22.07 -5.14 -0.53
CA ASP A 219 -22.24 -3.69 -0.47
C ASP A 219 -22.61 -3.08 -1.84
N LEU A 220 -22.00 -3.56 -2.92
CA LEU A 220 -22.24 -3.07 -4.29
C LEU A 220 -23.58 -3.50 -4.91
N VAL A 221 -24.15 -4.64 -4.51
CA VAL A 221 -25.32 -5.23 -5.19
C VAL A 221 -26.51 -5.44 -4.25
N GLU A 222 -26.25 -5.86 -3.01
CA GLU A 222 -27.31 -6.10 -2.03
C GLU A 222 -27.65 -4.84 -1.22
N ILE A 223 -26.66 -4.08 -0.72
CA ILE A 223 -26.92 -3.01 0.25
C ILE A 223 -27.44 -1.73 -0.39
N GLN A 224 -26.76 -1.24 -1.44
CA GLN A 224 -27.00 0.10 -1.98
C GLN A 224 -27.76 0.06 -3.32
N GLU A 225 -28.99 0.56 -3.31
CA GLU A 225 -29.74 0.87 -4.54
C GLU A 225 -29.10 2.08 -5.26
N VAL A 226 -28.68 3.09 -4.49
CA VAL A 226 -27.88 4.23 -4.97
C VAL A 226 -26.53 4.22 -4.25
N ILE A 227 -25.45 4.08 -5.03
CA ILE A 227 -24.07 4.23 -4.56
C ILE A 227 -23.58 5.60 -5.07
N PRO A 228 -23.42 6.63 -4.22
CA PRO A 228 -23.06 7.99 -4.67
C PRO A 228 -21.77 8.01 -5.51
N SER A 229 -20.81 7.16 -5.13
CA SER A 229 -19.51 6.98 -5.77
C SER A 229 -19.57 6.51 -7.23
N LEU A 230 -20.70 5.94 -7.70
CA LEU A 230 -20.86 5.58 -9.12
C LEU A 230 -20.92 6.82 -10.04
N SER A 231 -21.26 7.99 -9.48
CA SER A 231 -21.23 9.27 -10.20
C SER A 231 -19.80 9.70 -10.59
N LEU A 232 -18.77 9.19 -9.91
CA LEU A 232 -17.37 9.44 -10.23
C LEU A 232 -16.96 8.85 -11.61
N PHE A 233 -17.65 7.80 -12.07
CA PHE A 233 -17.36 7.15 -13.35
C PHE A 233 -18.16 7.79 -14.49
N MET A 234 -17.48 8.58 -15.30
CA MET A 234 -17.99 9.27 -16.49
C MET A 234 -18.18 8.32 -17.69
N CYS A 235 -18.95 7.25 -17.49
CA CYS A 235 -19.33 6.27 -18.50
C CYS A 235 -20.84 5.95 -18.42
N GLU A 236 -21.36 5.30 -19.46
CA GLU A 236 -22.74 4.82 -19.48
C GLU A 236 -22.96 3.68 -18.48
N GLU A 237 -24.13 3.67 -17.85
CA GLU A 237 -24.55 2.61 -16.95
C GLU A 237 -24.97 1.37 -17.77
N MET A 238 -24.01 0.48 -18.04
CA MET A 238 -24.28 -0.78 -18.73
C MET A 238 -24.50 -1.90 -17.73
N GLY A 239 -25.68 -2.54 -17.73
CA GLY A 239 -26.01 -3.69 -16.89
C GLY A 239 -27.33 -3.51 -16.15
N THR A 240 -27.69 -4.49 -15.30
CA THR A 240 -28.97 -4.52 -14.59
C THR A 240 -28.82 -4.81 -13.09
N ALA A 241 -28.09 -5.84 -12.70
CA ALA A 241 -27.81 -6.18 -11.31
C ALA A 241 -26.39 -5.76 -10.88
N PHE A 242 -25.40 -6.05 -11.72
CA PHE A 242 -24.00 -5.70 -11.48
C PHE A 242 -23.47 -4.90 -12.68
N THR A 243 -23.77 -3.60 -12.69
CA THR A 243 -23.45 -2.69 -13.79
C THR A 243 -21.95 -2.48 -13.98
N PHE A 244 -21.53 -2.01 -15.15
CA PHE A 244 -20.13 -1.75 -15.46
C PHE A 244 -19.49 -0.76 -14.47
N LYS A 245 -20.24 0.23 -13.98
CA LYS A 245 -19.78 1.14 -12.92
C LYS A 245 -19.52 0.39 -11.60
N ARG A 246 -20.40 -0.54 -11.22
CA ARG A 246 -20.19 -1.43 -10.05
C ARG A 246 -18.97 -2.34 -10.25
N PHE A 247 -18.69 -2.79 -11.48
CA PHE A 247 -17.46 -3.51 -11.82
C PHE A 247 -16.18 -2.66 -11.67
N LEU A 248 -16.19 -1.40 -12.14
CA LEU A 248 -15.06 -0.49 -11.92
C LEU A 248 -14.84 -0.20 -10.43
N LEU A 249 -15.92 0.08 -9.68
CA LEU A 249 -15.84 0.33 -8.24
C LEU A 249 -15.40 -0.91 -7.44
N PHE A 250 -15.78 -2.12 -7.87
CA PHE A 250 -15.27 -3.37 -7.32
C PHE A 250 -13.74 -3.44 -7.40
N LEU A 251 -13.15 -3.08 -8.55
CA LEU A 251 -11.69 -3.07 -8.73
C LEU A 251 -11.02 -2.01 -7.86
N CYS A 252 -11.58 -0.80 -7.78
CA CYS A 252 -11.11 0.24 -6.87
C CYS A 252 -11.09 -0.23 -5.41
N ARG A 253 -12.19 -0.83 -4.93
CA ARG A 253 -12.28 -1.40 -3.56
C ARG A 253 -11.30 -2.56 -3.35
N CYS A 254 -11.07 -3.39 -4.36
CA CYS A 254 -10.01 -4.43 -4.31
C CYS A 254 -8.61 -3.82 -4.16
N ALA A 255 -8.32 -2.68 -4.79
CA ALA A 255 -7.05 -1.98 -4.65
C ALA A 255 -6.88 -1.29 -3.29
N VAL A 256 -7.94 -0.73 -2.70
CA VAL A 256 -7.87 -0.12 -1.35
C VAL A 256 -7.65 -1.19 -0.27
N ILE A 257 -8.43 -2.27 -0.31
CA ILE A 257 -8.51 -3.31 0.72
C ILE A 257 -7.44 -4.41 0.54
N GLY A 258 -6.85 -4.46 -0.66
CA GLY A 258 -5.91 -5.51 -1.05
C GLY A 258 -4.61 -5.51 -0.26
N LYS A 259 -4.03 -6.70 -0.05
CA LYS A 259 -2.74 -6.87 0.62
C LYS A 259 -1.58 -6.74 -0.37
N PHE A 260 -1.20 -5.51 -0.66
CA PHE A 260 0.02 -5.21 -1.42
C PHE A 260 1.27 -5.43 -0.54
N HIS A 261 2.43 -5.68 -1.18
CA HIS A 261 3.65 -6.07 -0.47
C HIS A 261 4.30 -4.94 0.34
N ASP A 262 3.91 -3.71 0.08
CA ASP A 262 4.28 -2.52 0.84
C ASP A 262 2.99 -1.81 1.30
N ILE A 263 2.97 -1.43 2.57
CA ILE A 263 1.82 -0.86 3.27
C ILE A 263 1.67 0.63 2.94
N HIS A 264 2.77 1.31 2.59
CA HIS A 264 2.84 2.76 2.40
C HIS A 264 2.62 3.23 0.95
N VAL A 265 2.24 2.30 0.06
CA VAL A 265 1.93 2.55 -1.35
C VAL A 265 0.66 3.39 -1.48
N LYS A 266 0.69 4.43 -2.34
CA LYS A 266 -0.46 5.29 -2.62
C LYS A 266 -1.59 4.50 -3.28
N LEU A 267 -2.83 5.00 -3.22
CA LEU A 267 -3.98 4.31 -3.83
C LEU A 267 -3.82 4.19 -5.35
N THR A 268 -3.39 5.26 -6.00
CA THR A 268 -3.01 5.33 -7.42
C THR A 268 -2.06 4.18 -7.81
N GLU A 269 -1.01 3.97 -7.02
CA GLU A 269 -0.02 2.91 -7.22
C GLU A 269 -0.60 1.51 -6.95
N LYS A 270 -1.46 1.34 -5.93
CA LYS A 270 -2.17 0.07 -5.67
C LYS A 270 -3.10 -0.32 -6.83
N ILE A 271 -3.74 0.66 -7.48
CA ILE A 271 -4.55 0.44 -8.69
C ILE A 271 -3.65 0.03 -9.86
N ILE A 272 -2.51 0.69 -10.08
CA ILE A 272 -1.52 0.26 -11.09
C ILE A 272 -1.11 -1.18 -10.83
N MET A 273 -0.67 -1.52 -9.61
CA MET A 273 -0.25 -2.87 -9.24
C MET A 273 -1.37 -3.93 -9.39
N LEU A 274 -2.63 -3.55 -9.21
CA LEU A 274 -3.79 -4.41 -9.47
C LEU A 274 -3.93 -4.66 -10.98
N LEU A 275 -3.90 -3.60 -11.79
CA LEU A 275 -4.01 -3.68 -13.25
C LEU A 275 -2.84 -4.44 -13.89
N GLU A 276 -1.60 -4.24 -13.43
CA GLU A 276 -0.43 -5.03 -13.83
C GLU A 276 -0.62 -6.52 -13.54
N ARG A 277 -1.06 -6.86 -12.33
CA ARG A 277 -1.32 -8.25 -11.94
C ARG A 277 -2.46 -8.87 -12.75
N MET A 278 -3.48 -8.07 -13.10
CA MET A 278 -4.54 -8.46 -14.02
C MET A 278 -3.99 -8.68 -15.44
N GLU A 279 -3.07 -7.84 -15.93
CA GLU A 279 -2.45 -7.98 -17.25
C GLU A 279 -1.60 -9.25 -17.38
N LEU A 280 -0.85 -9.58 -16.33
CA LEU A 280 0.00 -10.77 -16.26
C LEU A 280 -0.77 -12.06 -15.95
N SER A 281 -2.11 -12.02 -15.92
CA SER A 281 -2.95 -13.16 -15.51
C SER A 281 -3.32 -14.12 -16.67
N PRO A 282 -3.61 -15.40 -16.36
CA PRO A 282 -4.14 -16.35 -17.34
C PRO A 282 -5.47 -15.89 -17.98
N GLY A 283 -6.32 -15.19 -17.21
CA GLY A 283 -7.58 -14.62 -17.71
C GLY A 283 -7.37 -13.60 -18.82
N PHE A 284 -6.36 -12.74 -18.69
CA PHE A 284 -6.04 -11.72 -19.70
C PHE A 284 -5.50 -12.33 -20.99
N HIS A 285 -4.58 -13.28 -20.90
CA HIS A 285 -4.12 -14.05 -22.06
C HIS A 285 -5.29 -14.77 -22.77
N THR A 286 -6.24 -15.32 -21.99
CA THR A 286 -7.45 -15.95 -22.53
C THR A 286 -8.36 -14.96 -23.26
N LEU A 287 -8.48 -13.71 -22.78
CA LEU A 287 -9.22 -12.66 -23.48
C LEU A 287 -8.57 -12.27 -24.82
N GLN A 288 -7.24 -12.14 -24.86
CA GLN A 288 -6.51 -11.84 -26.10
C GLN A 288 -6.77 -12.90 -27.18
N MET A 289 -6.67 -14.18 -26.80
CA MET A 289 -6.95 -15.31 -27.69
C MET A 289 -8.41 -15.34 -28.18
N LYS A 290 -9.39 -14.96 -27.34
CA LYS A 290 -10.80 -14.88 -27.74
C LYS A 290 -11.11 -13.69 -28.65
N THR A 291 -10.42 -12.57 -28.47
CA THR A 291 -10.69 -11.32 -29.20
C THR A 291 -9.86 -11.20 -30.48
N ASN A 292 -8.91 -12.11 -30.72
CA ASN A 292 -7.92 -12.06 -31.81
C ASN A 292 -7.16 -10.71 -31.89
N ARG A 293 -7.08 -9.97 -30.78
CA ARG A 293 -6.36 -8.69 -30.73
C ARG A 293 -4.90 -8.94 -30.32
N PRO A 294 -3.90 -8.56 -31.16
CA PRO A 294 -2.50 -8.75 -30.83
C PRO A 294 -2.07 -7.83 -29.69
N PHE A 295 -1.16 -8.29 -28.82
CA PHE A 295 -0.63 -7.52 -27.70
C PHE A 295 0.08 -6.24 -28.19
N ASN A 296 -0.62 -5.12 -28.08
CA ASN A 296 -0.15 -3.79 -28.46
C ASN A 296 -0.65 -2.73 -27.47
N GLY A 297 -0.08 -1.53 -27.53
CA GLY A 297 -0.43 -0.38 -26.68
C GLY A 297 -1.83 0.23 -26.89
N LYS A 298 -2.81 -0.53 -27.39
CA LYS A 298 -4.26 -0.24 -27.32
C LYS A 298 -5.05 -1.38 -26.63
N THR A 299 -4.36 -2.46 -26.25
CA THR A 299 -4.95 -3.70 -25.71
C THR A 299 -4.48 -4.02 -24.30
N THR A 300 -3.42 -3.36 -23.82
CA THR A 300 -2.90 -3.45 -22.45
C THR A 300 -3.75 -2.59 -21.51
N PHE A 301 -3.82 -2.93 -20.21
CA PHE A 301 -4.42 -2.01 -19.22
C PHE A 301 -3.53 -0.79 -19.08
N LEU A 302 -2.22 -1.01 -18.93
CA LEU A 302 -1.23 0.06 -18.87
C LEU A 302 -0.83 0.54 -20.27
N SER A 303 -1.85 0.81 -21.10
CA SER A 303 -1.64 1.24 -22.47
C SER A 303 -1.22 2.70 -22.58
N SER A 304 -0.24 2.90 -23.45
CA SER A 304 0.25 4.18 -23.97
C SER A 304 1.10 5.05 -23.06
N GLN A 305 1.83 5.93 -23.75
CA GLN A 305 2.44 7.15 -23.24
C GLN A 305 1.60 7.79 -22.12
N ARG A 306 0.26 7.83 -22.23
CA ARG A 306 -0.63 8.49 -21.28
C ARG A 306 -0.62 7.97 -19.85
N ILE A 307 -0.14 6.76 -19.57
CA ILE A 307 0.07 6.33 -18.17
C ILE A 307 1.48 6.72 -17.71
N ALA A 308 2.47 6.73 -18.60
CA ALA A 308 3.72 7.43 -18.33
C ALA A 308 3.52 8.97 -18.22
N ASP A 309 2.49 9.54 -18.86
CA ASP A 309 2.07 10.93 -18.77
C ASP A 309 1.19 11.14 -17.52
N CYS A 310 0.24 10.28 -17.16
CA CYS A 310 -0.37 10.33 -15.81
C CYS A 310 0.67 10.09 -14.68
N LEU A 311 1.89 9.64 -15.00
CA LEU A 311 3.04 9.57 -14.09
C LEU A 311 4.08 10.69 -14.34
N SER A 312 3.90 11.58 -15.33
CA SER A 312 4.81 12.72 -15.63
C SER A 312 4.08 14.05 -15.90
N THR A 313 3.05 14.10 -16.75
CA THR A 313 2.02 15.16 -16.78
C THR A 313 1.04 15.17 -15.59
N ILE A 314 1.46 14.68 -14.41
CA ILE A 314 1.07 15.34 -13.15
C ILE A 314 1.63 16.79 -13.16
N GLU A 315 2.63 17.06 -14.00
CA GLU A 315 2.99 18.41 -14.43
C GLU A 315 2.14 18.91 -15.63
N ILE A 316 1.45 20.03 -15.42
CA ILE A 316 0.95 20.98 -16.44
C ILE A 316 -0.34 20.56 -17.20
N ALA A 317 -1.49 20.92 -16.64
CA ALA A 317 -2.40 21.90 -17.25
C ALA A 317 -3.50 22.34 -16.25
N ASP A 318 -3.62 23.63 -15.96
CA ASP A 318 -4.77 24.18 -15.22
C ASP A 318 -5.27 25.49 -15.88
N PRO A 319 -6.50 25.51 -16.43
CA PRO A 319 -7.13 26.72 -16.94
C PRO A 319 -8.03 27.38 -15.87
N LEU A 320 -7.54 28.47 -15.31
CA LEU A 320 -8.30 29.54 -14.65
C LEU A 320 -9.15 29.15 -13.39
N SER A 321 -8.96 29.77 -12.23
CA SER A 321 -8.06 30.89 -11.94
C SER A 321 -8.08 31.35 -10.46
N LYS A 322 -7.17 32.33 -10.21
CA LYS A 322 -7.45 33.58 -9.47
C LYS A 322 -7.41 33.45 -7.92
N SER A 323 -6.41 34.02 -7.23
CA SER A 323 -6.55 34.43 -5.79
C SER A 323 -5.72 35.67 -5.41
N GLN A 324 -5.44 35.92 -4.12
CA GLN A 324 -4.74 37.08 -3.50
C GLN A 324 -3.21 36.87 -3.34
N THR A 325 -2.43 37.96 -3.47
CA THR A 325 -0.96 37.94 -3.57
C THR A 325 -0.25 38.51 -2.32
N ILE A 326 0.80 37.81 -1.86
CA ILE A 326 1.84 38.36 -0.98
C ILE A 326 3.10 38.55 -1.84
N THR A 327 3.61 39.78 -1.95
CA THR A 327 4.71 40.11 -2.87
C THR A 327 6.07 39.81 -2.26
N LEU A 328 6.54 38.56 -2.39
CA LEU A 328 7.93 38.17 -2.10
C LEU A 328 8.78 38.37 -3.36
N SER A 329 9.55 39.45 -3.39
CA SER A 329 10.62 39.64 -4.40
C SER A 329 11.90 38.97 -3.90
N PRO A 330 12.43 37.92 -4.58
CA PRO A 330 13.68 37.30 -4.15
C PRO A 330 14.82 38.29 -4.28
N LYS A 331 15.46 38.60 -3.13
CA LYS A 331 16.69 39.36 -3.07
C LYS A 331 17.80 38.43 -3.52
N LYS A 332 18.65 38.84 -4.47
CA LYS A 332 19.75 37.98 -4.96
C LYS A 332 20.65 37.59 -3.78
N ILE A 333 20.68 36.30 -3.46
CA ILE A 333 21.62 35.73 -2.50
C ILE A 333 23.04 36.04 -2.96
N GLY A 334 23.93 36.35 -2.02
CA GLY A 334 25.33 36.61 -2.33
C GLY A 334 25.96 35.43 -3.05
N SER A 335 26.67 35.69 -4.15
CA SER A 335 27.25 34.68 -5.06
C SER A 335 28.14 33.62 -4.41
N ASN A 336 28.58 33.87 -3.18
CA ASN A 336 29.55 33.04 -2.45
C ASN A 336 28.93 31.76 -1.85
N HIS A 337 27.61 31.59 -1.91
CA HIS A 337 26.90 30.44 -1.32
C HIS A 337 26.15 29.56 -2.32
N THR A 338 25.86 30.06 -3.52
CA THR A 338 25.03 29.40 -4.53
C THR A 338 25.56 28.00 -4.87
N GLU A 339 26.86 27.84 -5.15
CA GLU A 339 27.44 26.54 -5.51
C GLU A 339 27.26 25.47 -4.39
N LYS A 340 27.39 25.86 -3.10
CA LYS A 340 27.18 24.91 -1.98
C LYS A 340 25.68 24.56 -1.85
N LEU A 341 24.79 25.52 -2.05
CA LEU A 341 23.34 25.28 -2.00
C LEU A 341 22.86 24.44 -3.17
N GLU A 342 23.34 24.68 -4.40
CA GLU A 342 23.06 23.84 -5.58
C GLU A 342 23.52 22.39 -5.33
N LYS A 343 24.75 22.18 -4.85
CA LYS A 343 25.26 20.84 -4.49
C LYS A 343 24.39 20.13 -3.44
N LEU A 344 23.86 20.86 -2.44
CA LEU A 344 22.97 20.31 -1.42
C LEU A 344 21.56 20.01 -1.93
N TYR A 345 20.99 20.92 -2.72
CA TYR A 345 19.71 20.71 -3.39
C TYR A 345 19.75 19.44 -4.25
N ASP A 346 20.78 19.34 -5.09
CA ASP A 346 21.01 18.18 -5.94
C ASP A 346 21.15 16.89 -5.12
N GLN A 347 21.89 16.92 -4.01
CA GLN A 347 22.05 15.76 -3.14
C GLN A 347 20.70 15.21 -2.63
N TYR A 348 19.80 16.09 -2.17
CA TYR A 348 18.48 15.68 -1.66
C TYR A 348 17.45 15.41 -2.76
N ASN A 349 17.64 15.99 -3.95
CA ASN A 349 16.86 15.71 -5.14
C ASN A 349 17.16 14.29 -5.69
N ARG A 350 18.44 13.91 -5.79
CA ARG A 350 19.00 12.69 -6.44
C ARG A 350 18.61 11.31 -5.86
N GLY A 351 17.57 11.23 -5.02
CA GLY A 351 17.08 9.97 -4.43
C GLY A 351 16.03 9.19 -5.25
N GLU A 352 15.48 9.77 -6.33
CA GLU A 352 14.42 9.15 -7.14
C GLU A 352 14.91 8.77 -8.54
N TYR A 353 14.43 7.62 -9.03
CA TYR A 353 14.71 7.11 -10.38
C TYR A 353 13.74 7.80 -11.34
N PHE A 354 14.19 8.12 -12.56
CA PHE A 354 13.43 8.78 -13.62
C PHE A 354 13.08 10.26 -13.39
N GLY A 355 13.92 11.16 -13.91
CA GLY A 355 13.52 12.45 -14.50
C GLY A 355 12.89 13.55 -13.63
N MET A 356 12.40 13.26 -12.43
CA MET A 356 11.66 14.24 -11.63
C MET A 356 12.59 15.27 -10.99
N VAL A 357 12.44 16.54 -11.38
CA VAL A 357 13.24 17.65 -10.86
C VAL A 357 12.51 18.30 -9.67
N GLY A 358 12.90 17.96 -8.44
CA GLY A 358 12.50 18.75 -7.27
C GLY A 358 12.42 18.00 -5.95
N ILE A 359 12.65 18.73 -4.87
CA ILE A 359 12.58 18.22 -3.50
C ILE A 359 11.11 18.15 -3.09
N THR A 360 10.63 16.98 -2.65
CA THR A 360 9.28 16.81 -2.04
C THR A 360 9.24 17.30 -0.61
N SER A 361 8.07 17.66 -0.06
CA SER A 361 7.91 18.07 1.35
C SER A 361 8.63 17.14 2.35
N ASN A 362 8.40 15.83 2.27
CA ASN A 362 9.07 14.83 3.12
C ASN A 362 10.61 14.83 3.03
N LYS A 363 11.19 15.19 1.87
CA LYS A 363 12.64 15.32 1.68
C LYS A 363 13.15 16.65 2.25
N PHE A 364 12.39 17.73 2.11
CA PHE A 364 12.73 19.03 2.69
C PHE A 364 12.68 18.98 4.22
N VAL A 365 11.62 18.40 4.81
CA VAL A 365 11.53 18.14 6.26
C VAL A 365 12.76 17.36 6.74
N LYS A 366 13.09 16.22 6.11
CA LYS A 366 14.28 15.44 6.46
C LYS A 366 15.59 16.23 6.34
N PHE A 367 15.72 17.09 5.33
CA PHE A 367 16.89 17.96 5.21
C PHE A 367 17.01 18.91 6.42
N ILE A 368 15.90 19.55 6.84
CA ILE A 368 15.88 20.43 8.02
C ILE A 368 16.10 19.65 9.33
N GLU A 369 15.62 18.41 9.43
CA GLU A 369 15.91 17.49 10.55
C GLU A 369 17.42 17.16 10.62
N VAL A 370 18.06 16.83 9.50
CA VAL A 370 19.51 16.50 9.47
C VAL A 370 20.39 17.73 9.73
N LEU A 371 19.91 18.95 9.42
CA LEU A 371 20.54 20.19 9.87
C LEU A 371 20.43 20.44 11.39
N GLY A 372 19.65 19.64 12.13
CA GLY A 372 19.49 19.76 13.59
C GLY A 372 18.61 20.93 14.05
N ILE A 373 17.82 21.49 13.14
CA ILE A 373 16.92 22.63 13.38
C ILE A 373 15.63 22.17 14.06
N ILE A 374 15.04 21.07 13.57
CA ILE A 374 13.99 20.34 14.28
C ILE A 374 14.68 19.43 15.30
N GLN A 375 14.34 19.57 16.57
CA GLN A 375 14.81 18.68 17.64
C GLN A 375 13.59 17.98 18.25
N SER A 376 13.76 16.73 18.71
CA SER A 376 12.67 15.93 19.30
C SER A 376 12.20 16.44 20.66
N ASP A 377 13.02 17.28 21.29
CA ASP A 377 12.89 17.71 22.67
C ASP A 377 12.38 19.16 22.70
N GLN A 378 11.72 19.57 23.80
CA GLN A 378 10.82 20.74 23.89
C GLN A 378 11.48 22.15 23.75
N GLY A 379 12.62 22.28 23.07
CA GLY A 379 13.38 23.52 22.92
C GLY A 379 13.47 24.12 21.51
N SER A 380 13.04 23.43 20.43
CA SER A 380 13.15 24.01 19.08
C SER A 380 12.08 25.07 18.82
N LYS A 381 12.48 26.24 18.30
CA LYS A 381 11.58 27.32 17.86
C LYS A 381 10.73 26.96 16.62
N ILE A 382 11.04 25.84 15.98
CA ILE A 382 10.40 25.32 14.77
C ILE A 382 10.04 23.85 15.01
N ASN A 383 8.81 23.46 14.71
CA ASN A 383 8.37 22.06 14.69
C ASN A 383 8.27 21.53 13.25
N LYS A 384 7.73 20.32 13.07
CA LYS A 384 7.62 19.69 11.75
C LYS A 384 6.51 20.34 10.90
N GLU A 385 5.37 20.63 11.52
CA GLU A 385 4.22 21.29 10.88
C GLU A 385 4.63 22.65 10.29
N ASP A 386 5.48 23.39 11.00
CA ASP A 386 6.05 24.66 10.57
C ASP A 386 6.86 24.55 9.27
N ILE A 387 7.62 23.46 9.11
CA ILE A 387 8.41 23.21 7.90
C ILE A 387 7.52 22.77 6.73
N GLU A 388 6.47 22.01 6.99
CA GLU A 388 5.47 21.66 5.96
C GLU A 388 4.68 22.91 5.50
N ILE A 389 4.38 23.85 6.40
CA ILE A 389 3.82 25.16 6.07
C ILE A 389 4.82 25.99 5.26
N ILE A 390 6.10 26.06 5.66
CA ILE A 390 7.14 26.80 4.92
C ILE A 390 7.35 26.22 3.53
N TYR A 391 7.39 24.89 3.39
CA TYR A 391 7.44 24.21 2.10
C TYR A 391 6.26 24.65 1.22
N THR A 392 5.04 24.58 1.75
CA THR A 392 3.80 24.98 1.07
C THR A 392 3.77 26.47 0.72
N LEU A 393 4.46 27.33 1.48
CA LEU A 393 4.60 28.76 1.17
C LEU A 393 5.60 29.00 0.04
N ALA A 394 6.72 28.27 0.03
CA ALA A 394 7.77 28.41 -0.96
C ALA A 394 7.42 27.79 -2.33
N THR A 395 6.64 26.69 -2.36
CA THR A 395 6.22 26.07 -3.63
C THR A 395 5.07 26.80 -4.34
N ARG A 396 4.42 27.78 -3.71
CA ARG A 396 3.37 28.61 -4.32
C ARG A 396 3.92 29.37 -5.53
N LYS A 397 3.40 29.07 -6.72
CA LYS A 397 3.75 29.76 -7.97
C LYS A 397 3.37 31.25 -7.91
N ILE A 398 4.38 32.13 -7.85
CA ILE A 398 4.19 33.59 -7.93
C ILE A 398 3.86 33.96 -9.39
N SER A 399 2.57 33.99 -9.73
CA SER A 399 2.09 34.36 -11.06
C SER A 399 2.37 35.83 -11.40
N LYS A 400 3.45 36.09 -12.12
CA LYS A 400 3.77 37.40 -12.70
C LYS A 400 2.83 37.71 -13.88
N ASN A 401 1.69 38.33 -13.62
CA ASN A 401 0.96 39.10 -14.64
C ASN A 401 0.11 40.21 -14.00
N ASN A 402 0.39 41.44 -14.40
CA ASN A 402 -0.26 42.64 -13.88
C ASN A 402 -1.47 43.01 -14.75
N THR A 403 -2.67 43.05 -14.17
CA THR A 403 -3.73 44.02 -14.52
C THR A 403 -4.79 44.04 -13.41
N PRO A 404 -5.22 45.23 -12.92
CA PRO A 404 -6.17 45.31 -11.81
C PRO A 404 -7.61 45.50 -12.31
N SER A 405 -8.52 44.58 -12.00
CA SER A 405 -9.96 44.87 -11.85
C SER A 405 -10.77 43.73 -11.22
N SER A 406 -11.83 44.15 -10.51
CA SER A 406 -12.92 43.41 -9.86
C SER A 406 -12.58 42.27 -8.87
N ALA A 407 -13.04 42.48 -7.63
CA ALA A 407 -13.06 41.51 -6.55
C ALA A 407 -14.19 40.48 -6.74
N ILE A 408 -13.95 39.24 -6.31
CA ILE A 408 -14.93 38.19 -5.98
C ILE A 408 -14.19 37.12 -5.17
N ASN A 409 -14.87 36.45 -4.23
CA ASN A 409 -14.28 35.45 -3.33
C ASN A 409 -13.64 34.28 -4.06
N ARG A 410 -12.44 33.89 -3.62
CA ARG A 410 -11.54 32.97 -4.32
C ARG A 410 -10.95 31.95 -3.33
N LYS A 411 -11.49 30.73 -3.32
CA LYS A 411 -11.00 29.62 -2.47
C LYS A 411 -9.55 29.27 -2.84
N ILE A 412 -8.72 29.07 -1.82
CA ILE A 412 -7.35 28.58 -1.97
C ILE A 412 -7.45 27.07 -2.24
N SER A 413 -7.05 26.63 -3.44
CA SER A 413 -6.77 25.21 -3.69
C SER A 413 -5.31 24.92 -3.31
N TYR A 414 -5.12 23.88 -2.51
CA TYR A 414 -3.80 23.36 -2.17
C TYR A 414 -3.47 22.28 -3.19
N ASP A 415 -2.46 22.51 -4.01
CA ASP A 415 -1.92 21.52 -4.94
C ASP A 415 -0.87 20.69 -4.21
N GLU A 416 -1.35 19.71 -3.43
CA GLU A 416 -0.58 18.92 -2.44
C GLU A 416 0.50 18.00 -3.08
N GLY A 417 0.67 18.04 -4.41
CA GLY A 417 1.69 17.29 -5.15
C GLY A 417 2.94 18.10 -5.56
N SER A 418 2.95 19.43 -5.43
CA SER A 418 4.01 20.27 -6.00
C SER A 418 5.41 20.00 -5.41
N LYS A 419 6.37 19.64 -6.28
CA LYS A 419 7.80 19.51 -5.96
C LYS A 419 8.49 20.89 -5.97
N MET A 420 9.48 21.06 -5.10
CA MET A 420 10.23 22.31 -4.91
C MET A 420 11.40 22.44 -5.89
N SER A 421 11.39 23.50 -6.72
CA SER A 421 12.52 23.89 -7.57
C SER A 421 13.72 24.41 -6.76
N TYR A 422 14.87 24.65 -7.41
CA TYR A 422 16.06 25.19 -6.72
C TYR A 422 15.78 26.59 -6.14
N GLU A 423 15.13 27.47 -6.90
CA GLU A 423 14.79 28.82 -6.46
C GLU A 423 13.76 28.79 -5.31
N GLN A 424 12.82 27.83 -5.36
CA GLN A 424 11.87 27.62 -4.27
C GLN A 424 12.55 27.04 -3.02
N PHE A 425 13.60 26.24 -3.18
CA PHE A 425 14.42 25.73 -2.08
C PHE A 425 15.23 26.84 -1.40
N GLU A 426 15.82 27.76 -2.15
CA GLU A 426 16.44 28.97 -1.59
C GLU A 426 15.43 29.81 -0.81
N ILE A 427 14.23 30.05 -1.36
CA ILE A 427 13.14 30.77 -0.67
C ILE A 427 12.70 30.02 0.60
N ALA A 428 12.58 28.69 0.54
CA ALA A 428 12.21 27.88 1.69
C ALA A 428 13.25 27.99 2.81
N LEU A 429 14.54 27.92 2.48
CA LEU A 429 15.62 28.13 3.45
C LEU A 429 15.61 29.53 4.06
N GLU A 430 15.30 30.57 3.26
CA GLU A 430 15.12 31.92 3.79
C GLU A 430 13.95 32.01 4.78
N LEU A 431 12.83 31.36 4.48
CA LEU A 431 11.67 31.28 5.39
C LEU A 431 11.98 30.49 6.66
N VAL A 432 12.73 29.39 6.58
CA VAL A 432 13.23 28.65 7.77
C VAL A 432 14.14 29.55 8.61
N ALA A 433 15.11 30.21 7.99
CA ALA A 433 16.05 31.11 8.66
C ALA A 433 15.32 32.24 9.40
N ARG A 434 14.39 32.92 8.74
CA ARG A 434 13.55 33.99 9.33
C ARG A 434 12.72 33.49 10.52
N LYS A 435 12.19 32.28 10.46
CA LYS A 435 11.37 31.72 11.55
C LYS A 435 12.23 31.27 12.73
N HIS A 436 13.41 30.70 12.47
CA HIS A 436 14.34 30.22 13.50
C HIS A 436 14.99 31.39 14.25
N PHE A 437 15.37 32.43 13.50
CA PHE A 437 15.97 33.65 14.01
C PHE A 437 14.96 34.82 13.99
N SER A 438 13.79 34.60 14.59
CA SER A 438 12.67 35.55 14.70
C SER A 438 13.04 36.97 15.14
N ASP A 439 14.13 37.10 15.88
CA ASP A 439 14.53 38.30 16.60
C ASP A 439 15.50 39.18 15.78
N LEU A 440 15.86 38.73 14.57
CA LEU A 440 16.85 39.36 13.69
C LEU A 440 16.23 39.85 12.37
N LYS A 441 16.95 40.74 11.67
CA LYS A 441 16.55 41.16 10.31
C LYS A 441 16.69 39.98 9.33
N PRO A 442 15.81 39.85 8.32
CA PRO A 442 15.82 38.73 7.37
C PRO A 442 17.19 38.40 6.77
N ASP A 443 17.96 39.41 6.36
CA ASP A 443 19.30 39.23 5.80
C ASP A 443 20.25 38.58 6.83
N GLN A 444 20.29 39.11 8.05
CA GLN A 444 21.13 38.62 9.15
C GLN A 444 20.72 37.22 9.62
N ALA A 445 19.41 36.94 9.61
CA ALA A 445 18.86 35.62 9.91
C ALA A 445 19.35 34.58 8.88
N PHE A 446 19.34 34.93 7.59
CA PHE A 446 19.82 34.04 6.53
C PHE A 446 21.34 33.87 6.56
N ASP A 447 22.12 34.93 6.73
CA ASP A 447 23.59 34.85 6.85
C ASP A 447 24.01 33.95 8.03
N LEU A 448 23.36 34.10 9.20
CA LEU A 448 23.60 33.23 10.36
C LEU A 448 23.12 31.80 10.15
N PHE A 449 22.06 31.59 9.38
CA PHE A 449 21.61 30.25 8.99
C PHE A 449 22.64 29.55 8.11
N MET A 450 23.17 30.28 7.13
CA MET A 450 24.21 29.81 6.22
C MET A 450 25.50 29.45 6.97
N GLU A 451 26.00 30.34 7.84
CA GLU A 451 27.23 30.09 8.60
C GLU A 451 27.08 29.03 9.70
N ASN A 452 25.91 28.93 10.36
CA ASN A 452 25.75 27.99 11.48
C ASN A 452 25.28 26.59 11.10
N TYR A 453 24.44 26.45 10.06
CA TYR A 453 23.89 25.15 9.66
C TYR A 453 24.48 24.70 8.33
N ILE A 454 24.33 25.47 7.25
CA ILE A 454 24.73 25.03 5.89
C ILE A 454 26.26 24.92 5.74
N LYS A 455 27.04 25.81 6.35
CA LYS A 455 28.50 25.77 6.28
C LYS A 455 29.07 24.61 7.11
N LYS A 456 28.54 24.38 8.32
CA LYS A 456 28.90 23.27 9.22
C LYS A 456 28.30 21.93 8.79
N PHE A 457 27.40 21.91 7.81
CA PHE A 457 26.97 20.70 7.12
C PHE A 457 28.12 20.18 6.25
N ASP A 458 29.06 19.52 6.91
CA ASP A 458 30.08 18.68 6.29
C ASP A 458 29.57 17.24 6.26
N GLN A 459 29.45 16.72 5.05
CA GLN A 459 28.77 15.47 4.79
C GLN A 459 29.58 14.26 5.30
N VAL A 460 29.18 13.68 6.42
CA VAL A 460 29.14 12.21 6.49
C VAL A 460 27.78 11.78 5.99
N SER A 461 27.56 11.94 4.68
CA SER A 461 26.27 11.65 4.05
C SER A 461 25.86 10.20 4.33
N GLU A 462 24.55 9.94 4.45
CA GLU A 462 24.05 8.57 4.63
C GLU A 462 24.48 7.66 3.45
N ASN A 463 24.67 8.26 2.28
CA ASN A 463 25.27 7.62 1.10
C ASN A 463 26.75 7.27 1.32
N GLN A 464 27.56 8.13 1.95
CA GLN A 464 28.94 7.80 2.34
C GLN A 464 28.97 6.65 3.34
N LYS A 465 28.14 6.68 4.39
CA LYS A 465 28.03 5.56 5.36
C LYS A 465 27.61 4.25 4.68
N THR A 466 26.72 4.34 3.69
CA THR A 466 26.30 3.19 2.88
C THR A 466 27.43 2.68 1.98
N TYR A 467 28.19 3.59 1.37
CA TYR A 467 29.37 3.28 0.55
C TYR A 467 30.46 2.62 1.40
N ASP A 468 30.88 3.23 2.51
CA ASP A 468 31.86 2.70 3.46
C ASP A 468 31.44 1.33 4.02
N ARG A 469 30.14 1.15 4.27
CA ARG A 469 29.58 -0.15 4.64
C ARG A 469 29.74 -1.20 3.53
N ILE A 470 29.49 -0.83 2.26
CA ILE A 470 29.71 -1.72 1.12
C ILE A 470 31.21 -2.01 0.91
N ILE A 471 32.10 -1.03 1.13
CA ILE A 471 33.56 -1.24 1.18
C ILE A 471 33.92 -2.31 2.22
N ASN A 472 33.45 -2.12 3.46
CA ASN A 472 33.77 -3.01 4.58
C ASN A 472 33.21 -4.42 4.37
N LEU A 473 32.00 -4.54 3.80
CA LEU A 473 31.44 -5.84 3.40
C LEU A 473 32.27 -6.50 2.28
N ARG A 474 32.76 -5.74 1.29
CA ARG A 474 33.61 -6.28 0.23
C ARG A 474 34.94 -6.78 0.78
N ALA A 475 35.59 -6.01 1.66
CA ALA A 475 36.80 -6.44 2.36
C ALA A 475 36.55 -7.71 3.20
N SER A 476 35.38 -7.83 3.84
CA SER A 476 35.04 -9.02 4.63
C SER A 476 34.98 -10.32 3.80
N LEU A 477 34.64 -10.24 2.49
CA LEU A 477 34.64 -11.40 1.59
C LEU A 477 36.04 -12.01 1.39
N GLU A 478 37.11 -11.26 1.67
CA GLU A 478 38.49 -11.72 1.57
C GLU A 478 38.99 -12.43 2.84
N GLY A 479 38.25 -12.34 3.95
CA GLY A 479 38.56 -13.04 5.21
C GLY A 479 38.50 -14.57 5.05
N GLU A 480 39.38 -15.29 5.75
CA GLU A 480 39.66 -16.71 5.49
C GLU A 480 38.43 -17.64 5.51
N GLU A 481 37.48 -17.40 6.42
CA GLU A 481 36.22 -18.15 6.51
C GLU A 481 35.29 -17.87 5.31
N LEU A 482 35.09 -16.59 4.99
CA LEU A 482 34.18 -16.18 3.91
C LEU A 482 34.75 -16.47 2.54
N ASN A 483 36.06 -16.35 2.36
CA ASN A 483 36.76 -16.67 1.11
C ASN A 483 36.49 -18.12 0.66
N LYS A 484 36.35 -19.08 1.59
CA LYS A 484 36.04 -20.50 1.29
C LYS A 484 34.67 -20.67 0.61
N ILE A 485 33.60 -20.13 1.20
CA ILE A 485 32.25 -20.16 0.59
C ILE A 485 32.18 -19.25 -0.65
N TYR A 486 32.86 -18.10 -0.63
CA TYR A 486 32.86 -17.12 -1.71
C TYR A 486 33.57 -17.62 -2.99
N ASN A 487 34.58 -18.49 -2.88
CA ASN A 487 35.16 -19.16 -4.05
C ASN A 487 34.21 -20.18 -4.68
N ILE A 488 33.42 -20.90 -3.87
CA ILE A 488 32.38 -21.82 -4.37
C ILE A 488 31.22 -21.03 -4.98
N TRP A 489 30.81 -19.92 -4.37
CA TRP A 489 29.88 -18.93 -4.91
C TRP A 489 30.32 -18.43 -6.30
N LYS A 490 31.58 -17.97 -6.42
CA LYS A 490 32.18 -17.55 -7.71
C LYS A 490 32.05 -18.63 -8.77
N GLN A 491 32.48 -19.86 -8.47
CA GLN A 491 32.45 -20.98 -9.42
C GLN A 491 31.01 -21.34 -9.85
N ALA A 492 30.07 -21.39 -8.90
CA ALA A 492 28.68 -21.73 -9.16
C ALA A 492 27.97 -20.68 -10.02
N ILE A 493 28.11 -19.40 -9.67
CA ILE A 493 27.39 -18.29 -10.30
C ILE A 493 28.01 -17.89 -11.65
N ALA A 494 29.31 -18.06 -11.82
CA ALA A 494 30.04 -17.72 -13.05
C ALA A 494 29.43 -18.34 -14.32
N VAL A 495 28.81 -19.53 -14.24
CA VAL A 495 28.19 -20.21 -15.39
C VAL A 495 26.92 -19.49 -15.86
N PHE A 496 26.16 -18.91 -14.93
CA PHE A 496 24.89 -18.25 -15.23
C PHE A 496 25.08 -16.81 -15.71
N VAL A 497 25.99 -16.08 -15.06
CA VAL A 497 26.24 -14.64 -15.30
C VAL A 497 26.58 -14.35 -16.77
N CYS A 498 27.31 -15.23 -17.46
CA CYS A 498 27.62 -15.08 -18.89
C CYS A 498 26.39 -14.97 -19.83
N ASN A 499 25.17 -15.29 -19.38
CA ASN A 499 23.94 -15.11 -20.18
C ASN A 499 23.30 -13.73 -19.99
N TYR A 500 23.96 -12.83 -19.25
CA TYR A 500 23.50 -11.47 -18.94
C TYR A 500 24.51 -10.40 -19.38
N SER A 501 25.67 -10.78 -19.92
CA SER A 501 26.64 -9.81 -20.42
C SER A 501 26.28 -9.30 -21.81
N ASP A 502 26.89 -8.18 -22.18
CA ASP A 502 27.03 -7.78 -23.57
C ASP A 502 28.06 -8.65 -24.32
N LYS A 503 28.40 -8.24 -25.56
CA LYS A 503 29.43 -8.89 -26.40
C LYS A 503 30.86 -8.73 -25.87
N ALA A 504 31.12 -7.76 -25.01
CA ALA A 504 32.42 -7.48 -24.40
C ALA A 504 32.64 -8.20 -23.06
N ASN A 505 31.64 -8.98 -22.57
CA ASN A 505 31.59 -9.54 -21.22
C ASN A 505 31.46 -8.47 -20.11
N LEU A 506 30.85 -7.34 -20.44
CA LEU A 506 30.52 -6.24 -19.53
C LEU A 506 29.03 -6.27 -19.18
N TYR A 507 28.67 -5.63 -18.07
CA TYR A 507 27.32 -5.68 -17.51
C TYR A 507 26.85 -4.29 -17.06
N ASP A 508 25.72 -3.83 -17.59
CA ASP A 508 25.08 -2.59 -17.12
C ASP A 508 24.19 -2.86 -15.89
N PHE A 509 23.60 -1.80 -15.34
CA PHE A 509 22.67 -1.94 -14.21
C PHE A 509 21.44 -2.80 -14.57
N ASN A 510 20.94 -2.75 -15.81
CA ASN A 510 19.78 -3.54 -16.21
C ASN A 510 20.10 -5.04 -16.25
N ALA A 511 21.26 -5.43 -16.74
CA ALA A 511 21.76 -6.81 -16.67
C ALA A 511 21.88 -7.30 -15.23
N PHE A 512 22.46 -6.49 -14.34
CA PHE A 512 22.60 -6.82 -12.91
C PHE A 512 21.24 -6.97 -12.22
N PHE A 513 20.34 -6.00 -12.37
CA PHE A 513 19.00 -6.04 -11.81
C PHE A 513 18.18 -7.21 -12.38
N LYS A 514 18.24 -7.46 -13.69
CA LYS A 514 17.54 -8.59 -14.33
C LYS A 514 18.06 -9.94 -13.82
N PHE A 515 19.37 -10.08 -13.57
CA PHE A 515 19.90 -11.27 -12.90
C PHE A 515 19.29 -11.42 -11.50
N THR A 516 19.27 -10.36 -10.69
CA THR A 516 18.68 -10.45 -9.34
C THR A 516 17.20 -10.82 -9.35
N SER A 517 16.44 -10.40 -10.37
CA SER A 517 15.03 -10.77 -10.53
C SER A 517 14.86 -12.21 -11.02
N ASP A 518 15.56 -12.61 -12.10
CA ASP A 518 15.44 -13.96 -12.70
C ASP A 518 15.82 -15.07 -11.69
N PHE A 519 16.69 -14.77 -10.72
CA PHE A 519 17.18 -15.69 -9.69
C PHE A 519 16.52 -15.54 -8.30
N GLY A 520 15.45 -14.76 -8.16
CA GLY A 520 14.70 -14.63 -6.89
C GLY A 520 15.45 -13.94 -5.74
N ILE A 521 16.46 -13.13 -6.07
CA ILE A 521 17.16 -12.25 -5.13
C ILE A 521 16.31 -10.99 -4.89
N PHE A 522 15.80 -10.40 -5.97
CA PHE A 522 14.75 -9.37 -5.95
C PHE A 522 13.38 -10.00 -6.25
N PRO A 523 12.29 -9.58 -5.59
CA PRO A 523 12.20 -8.66 -4.44
C PRO A 523 12.42 -9.35 -3.09
N GLU A 524 12.59 -10.66 -3.09
CA GLU A 524 12.42 -11.50 -1.90
C GLU A 524 13.51 -11.34 -0.83
N LEU A 525 14.78 -11.17 -1.22
CA LEU A 525 15.91 -11.07 -0.28
C LEU A 525 16.33 -9.63 0.01
N ILE A 526 16.24 -8.75 -0.99
CA ILE A 526 16.81 -7.40 -0.97
C ILE A 526 15.96 -6.45 -1.83
N SER A 527 15.88 -5.17 -1.43
CA SER A 527 15.12 -4.15 -2.17
C SER A 527 15.90 -3.61 -3.37
N LYS A 528 15.18 -3.12 -4.39
CA LYS A 528 15.77 -2.47 -5.58
C LYS A 528 16.74 -1.36 -5.20
N GLN A 529 16.36 -0.50 -4.24
CA GLN A 529 17.22 0.58 -3.74
C GLN A 529 18.59 0.07 -3.25
N LYS A 530 18.62 -0.99 -2.44
CA LYS A 530 19.89 -1.57 -1.96
C LYS A 530 20.72 -2.18 -3.09
N ILE A 531 20.09 -2.89 -4.04
CA ILE A 531 20.78 -3.44 -5.22
C ILE A 531 21.50 -2.33 -5.98
N THR A 532 20.85 -1.18 -6.17
CA THR A 532 21.45 -0.02 -6.84
C THR A 532 22.58 0.60 -6.04
N HIS A 533 22.44 0.77 -4.72
CA HIS A 533 23.54 1.28 -3.90
C HIS A 533 24.78 0.37 -3.98
N ILE A 534 24.58 -0.95 -3.99
CA ILE A 534 25.65 -1.94 -4.20
C ILE A 534 26.28 -1.78 -5.58
N PHE A 535 25.48 -1.72 -6.66
CA PHE A 535 26.00 -1.55 -8.03
C PHE A 535 26.78 -0.24 -8.20
N ASN A 536 26.25 0.88 -7.72
CA ASN A 536 26.90 2.19 -7.83
C ASN A 536 28.20 2.25 -7.03
N ALA A 537 28.23 1.69 -5.81
CA ALA A 537 29.45 1.62 -5.02
C ALA A 537 30.55 0.79 -5.72
N LEU A 538 30.17 -0.33 -6.34
CA LEU A 538 31.07 -1.18 -7.11
C LEU A 538 31.56 -0.54 -8.40
N LEU A 539 30.72 0.24 -9.07
CA LEU A 539 31.11 1.02 -10.23
C LEU A 539 32.15 2.10 -9.86
N SER A 540 31.94 2.84 -8.77
CA SER A 540 32.93 3.78 -8.24
C SER A 540 34.28 3.11 -7.93
N PHE A 541 34.24 1.89 -7.40
CA PHE A 541 35.45 1.08 -7.17
C PHE A 541 36.18 0.64 -8.44
N GLU A 542 35.47 0.35 -9.53
CA GLU A 542 36.07 -0.17 -10.76
C GLU A 542 36.65 0.96 -11.64
N LEU A 543 36.12 2.17 -11.52
CA LEU A 543 36.60 3.34 -12.27
C LEU A 543 37.95 3.90 -11.76
N GLN A 544 38.31 3.70 -10.48
CA GLN A 544 39.62 4.03 -9.86
C GLN A 544 40.27 5.38 -10.23
N THR A 545 39.48 6.39 -10.59
CA THR A 545 39.99 7.73 -10.90
C THR A 545 40.04 8.59 -9.64
N ASP A 546 41.23 8.76 -9.06
CA ASP A 546 41.48 9.65 -7.90
C ASP A 546 41.01 11.11 -8.13
N THR A 547 40.83 11.50 -9.39
CA THR A 547 40.30 12.81 -9.80
C THR A 547 38.78 12.93 -9.75
N ILE A 548 38.02 11.83 -9.75
CA ILE A 548 36.60 11.87 -9.37
C ILE A 548 36.53 11.82 -7.85
N LYS A 549 36.89 12.94 -7.23
CA LYS A 549 36.41 13.25 -5.87
C LYS A 549 34.90 13.05 -5.85
N PHE A 550 34.39 12.57 -4.72
CA PHE A 550 33.04 12.04 -4.51
C PHE A 550 31.89 13.07 -4.66
N GLU A 551 32.14 14.20 -5.33
CA GLU A 551 31.21 15.27 -5.70
C GLU A 551 30.23 14.81 -6.79
N GLY A 552 29.34 13.91 -6.40
CA GLY A 552 28.28 13.39 -7.26
C GLY A 552 28.42 11.90 -7.47
N PHE A 553 27.66 11.13 -6.69
CA PHE A 553 27.19 9.82 -7.13
C PHE A 553 26.75 9.92 -8.59
N ILE A 554 27.34 9.07 -9.44
CA ILE A 554 27.00 8.93 -10.85
C ILE A 554 25.48 8.88 -10.97
N THR A 555 24.90 9.83 -11.72
CA THR A 555 23.44 9.93 -11.82
C THR A 555 22.88 8.63 -12.37
N LEU A 556 21.74 8.19 -11.84
CA LEU A 556 21.12 6.91 -12.21
C LEU A 556 20.82 6.80 -13.71
N ASN A 557 20.62 7.94 -14.38
CA ASN A 557 20.44 8.02 -15.82
C ASN A 557 21.72 7.63 -16.59
N HIS A 558 22.92 7.81 -16.02
CA HIS A 558 24.19 7.35 -16.58
C HIS A 558 24.62 5.97 -16.06
N ALA A 559 24.07 5.47 -14.95
CA ALA A 559 24.36 4.10 -14.48
C ALA A 559 23.98 3.01 -15.51
N ASN A 560 23.09 3.32 -16.45
CA ASN A 560 22.76 2.47 -17.61
C ASN A 560 23.79 2.55 -18.76
N THR A 561 24.61 3.61 -18.83
CA THR A 561 25.70 3.74 -19.82
C THR A 561 27.03 3.20 -19.28
N PHE A 562 27.18 3.14 -17.96
CA PHE A 562 28.33 2.51 -17.33
C PHE A 562 28.14 1.00 -17.21
N THR A 563 29.25 0.27 -17.30
CA THR A 563 29.26 -1.18 -17.17
C THR A 563 30.36 -1.62 -16.22
N ILE A 564 30.12 -2.74 -15.53
CA ILE A 564 31.08 -3.37 -14.62
C ILE A 564 31.63 -4.66 -15.21
N GLY A 565 32.80 -5.10 -14.76
CA GLY A 565 33.41 -6.36 -15.16
C GLY A 565 32.81 -7.59 -14.47
N ARG A 566 32.97 -8.77 -15.08
CA ARG A 566 32.42 -10.05 -14.57
C ARG A 566 32.79 -10.36 -13.10
N LYS A 567 34.00 -9.99 -12.67
CA LYS A 567 34.44 -10.16 -11.27
C LYS A 567 33.55 -9.31 -10.36
N VAL A 568 33.51 -8.01 -10.64
CA VAL A 568 32.75 -6.99 -9.89
C VAL A 568 31.25 -7.31 -9.86
N PHE A 569 30.69 -7.85 -10.95
CA PHE A 569 29.31 -8.37 -10.98
C PHE A 569 29.07 -9.48 -9.94
N ILE A 570 29.97 -10.46 -9.85
CA ILE A 570 29.87 -11.57 -8.89
C ILE A 570 30.09 -11.08 -7.45
N ASP A 571 31.01 -10.13 -7.25
CA ASP A 571 31.19 -9.43 -5.96
C ASP A 571 29.85 -8.77 -5.54
N GLY A 572 29.16 -8.08 -6.45
CA GLY A 572 27.87 -7.44 -6.19
C GLY A 572 26.74 -8.39 -5.82
N LEU A 573 26.69 -9.58 -6.43
CA LEU A 573 25.74 -10.60 -6.02
C LEU A 573 26.04 -11.13 -4.61
N ALA A 574 27.33 -11.29 -4.25
CA ALA A 574 27.73 -11.69 -2.89
C ALA A 574 27.36 -10.60 -1.87
N LEU A 575 27.56 -9.33 -2.21
CA LEU A 575 27.15 -8.19 -1.38
C LEU A 575 25.62 -8.13 -1.21
N CYS A 576 24.84 -8.46 -2.24
CA CYS A 576 23.37 -8.58 -2.12
C CYS A 576 22.96 -9.68 -1.14
N ALA A 577 23.70 -10.79 -1.07
CA ALA A 577 23.47 -11.84 -0.09
C ALA A 577 23.80 -11.38 1.35
N LEU A 578 24.89 -10.65 1.55
CA LEU A 578 25.27 -10.10 2.86
C LEU A 578 24.28 -9.05 3.37
N GLU A 579 23.76 -8.18 2.47
CA GLU A 579 22.76 -7.15 2.74
C GLU A 579 21.29 -7.62 2.81
N SER A 580 21.07 -8.92 2.60
CA SER A 580 19.74 -9.53 2.60
C SER A 580 19.05 -9.50 3.98
N LYS A 581 17.72 -9.71 3.98
CA LYS A 581 16.86 -9.70 5.18
C LYS A 581 17.09 -10.83 6.18
N PHE A 582 18.10 -11.70 6.01
CA PHE A 582 18.44 -12.78 6.94
C PHE A 582 19.14 -12.27 8.22
N SER A 583 18.45 -11.44 9.00
CA SER A 583 19.00 -10.70 10.15
C SER A 583 19.78 -11.56 11.14
N ASN A 584 19.33 -12.79 11.39
CA ASN A 584 19.83 -13.66 12.45
C ASN A 584 20.90 -14.67 11.98
N GLN A 585 21.33 -14.61 10.72
CA GLN A 585 22.34 -15.52 10.15
C GLN A 585 23.72 -14.86 10.06
N THR A 586 24.77 -15.66 10.25
CA THR A 586 26.17 -15.24 10.03
C THR A 586 26.41 -14.92 8.55
N PRO A 587 27.39 -14.06 8.20
CA PRO A 587 27.74 -13.75 6.81
C PRO A 587 27.96 -14.99 5.92
N PHE A 588 28.57 -16.05 6.47
CA PHE A 588 28.75 -17.34 5.79
C PHE A 588 27.40 -17.98 5.43
N LEU A 589 26.50 -18.12 6.41
CA LEU A 589 25.17 -18.71 6.22
C LEU A 589 24.30 -17.90 5.26
N ARG A 590 24.43 -16.55 5.24
CA ARG A 590 23.72 -15.69 4.28
C ARG A 590 24.16 -15.95 2.84
N LEU A 591 25.47 -16.10 2.60
CA LEU A 591 26.01 -16.47 1.29
C LEU A 591 25.52 -17.87 0.89
N GLN A 592 25.61 -18.85 1.78
CA GLN A 592 25.14 -20.21 1.51
C GLN A 592 23.64 -20.26 1.19
N ALA A 593 22.78 -19.71 2.05
CA ALA A 593 21.33 -19.70 1.85
C ALA A 593 20.91 -18.97 0.57
N THR A 594 21.58 -17.86 0.24
CA THR A 594 21.32 -17.14 -1.01
C THR A 594 21.78 -17.95 -2.23
N LEU A 595 22.91 -18.66 -2.14
CA LEU A 595 23.43 -19.50 -3.24
C LEU A 595 22.51 -20.69 -3.52
N GLU A 596 22.04 -21.35 -2.47
CA GLU A 596 21.06 -22.43 -2.58
C GLU A 596 19.75 -21.92 -3.19
N LYS A 597 19.32 -20.70 -2.85
CA LYS A 597 18.14 -20.09 -3.45
C LYS A 597 18.33 -19.78 -4.94
N ILE A 598 19.46 -19.19 -5.32
CA ILE A 598 19.85 -18.93 -6.72
C ILE A 598 19.78 -20.23 -7.53
N LEU A 599 20.34 -21.33 -7.00
CA LEU A 599 20.38 -22.63 -7.67
C LEU A 599 19.01 -23.35 -7.74
N ASN A 600 18.09 -23.08 -6.81
CA ASN A 600 16.74 -23.64 -6.79
C ASN A 600 15.68 -22.73 -7.43
N SER A 601 16.07 -21.55 -7.91
CA SER A 601 15.17 -20.59 -8.58
C SER A 601 14.84 -21.00 -10.02
N ASN A 602 14.04 -20.19 -10.73
CA ASN A 602 13.83 -20.34 -12.17
C ASN A 602 15.03 -19.86 -13.01
N GLY A 603 15.95 -19.07 -12.44
CA GLY A 603 17.09 -18.46 -13.12
C GLY A 603 18.02 -19.44 -13.86
N PRO A 604 18.36 -20.62 -13.30
CA PRO A 604 19.10 -21.66 -14.02
C PRO A 604 18.38 -22.15 -15.28
N ALA A 605 17.06 -22.38 -15.22
CA ALA A 605 16.27 -22.81 -16.38
C ALA A 605 16.20 -21.71 -17.45
N LEU A 606 15.99 -20.46 -17.05
CA LEU A 606 16.04 -19.29 -17.94
C LEU A 606 17.41 -19.11 -18.60
N SER A 607 18.49 -19.37 -17.85
CA SER A 607 19.87 -19.31 -18.37
C SER A 607 20.17 -20.43 -19.37
N VAL A 608 19.71 -21.64 -19.10
CA VAL A 608 19.80 -22.77 -20.05
C VAL A 608 19.05 -22.43 -21.35
N ALA A 609 17.83 -21.90 -21.25
CA ALA A 609 17.04 -21.48 -22.42
C ALA A 609 17.75 -20.39 -23.24
N LYS A 610 18.25 -19.32 -22.59
CA LYS A 610 19.04 -18.25 -23.26
C LYS A 610 20.29 -18.80 -23.97
N SER A 611 20.94 -19.82 -23.42
CA SER A 611 22.14 -20.43 -24.00
C SER A 611 21.88 -21.32 -25.23
N GLY A 612 20.62 -21.62 -25.56
CA GLY A 612 20.23 -22.48 -26.69
C GLY A 612 20.62 -23.96 -26.53
N ARG A 613 21.13 -24.38 -25.37
CA ARG A 613 21.70 -25.72 -25.15
C ARG A 613 20.82 -26.56 -24.23
N THR A 614 19.99 -27.42 -24.82
CA THR A 614 19.05 -28.32 -24.11
C THR A 614 19.72 -29.37 -23.22
N ARG A 615 21.00 -29.72 -23.45
CA ARG A 615 21.77 -30.65 -22.62
C ARG A 615 23.25 -30.25 -22.53
N THR A 616 23.69 -29.65 -21.42
CA THR A 616 25.13 -29.59 -21.09
C THR A 616 25.41 -29.88 -19.61
N ASN A 617 26.42 -30.71 -19.36
CA ASN A 617 26.93 -31.00 -18.01
C ASN A 617 27.46 -29.76 -17.27
N LYS A 618 27.66 -28.62 -17.96
CA LYS A 618 28.15 -27.36 -17.36
C LYS A 618 27.19 -26.75 -16.32
N PHE A 619 25.91 -27.14 -16.33
CA PHE A 619 24.90 -26.69 -15.37
C PHE A 619 24.60 -27.72 -14.26
N LYS A 620 25.39 -28.81 -14.15
CA LYS A 620 25.29 -29.67 -12.96
C LYS A 620 25.67 -28.85 -11.73
N ILE A 621 24.80 -28.87 -10.71
CA ILE A 621 25.05 -28.23 -9.41
C ILE A 621 26.45 -28.61 -8.94
N PRO A 622 27.32 -27.66 -8.57
CA PRO A 622 28.68 -27.99 -8.15
C PRO A 622 28.65 -28.99 -6.99
N SER A 623 29.27 -30.16 -7.18
CA SER A 623 29.42 -31.20 -6.15
C SER A 623 29.99 -30.63 -4.83
N ASN A 624 30.77 -29.56 -4.94
CA ASN A 624 31.41 -28.83 -3.85
C ASN A 624 30.40 -28.24 -2.85
N LEU A 625 29.17 -27.92 -3.28
CA LEU A 625 28.09 -27.46 -2.37
C LEU A 625 27.55 -28.59 -1.49
N LEU A 626 27.46 -29.81 -2.03
CA LEU A 626 27.09 -30.99 -1.25
C LEU A 626 28.21 -31.36 -0.27
N GLN A 627 29.47 -31.20 -0.68
CA GLN A 627 30.64 -31.39 0.20
C GLN A 627 30.70 -30.35 1.34
N LEU A 628 30.33 -29.08 1.08
CA LEU A 628 30.19 -28.07 2.13
C LEU A 628 29.13 -28.47 3.16
N ARG A 629 27.93 -28.87 2.73
CA ARG A 629 26.86 -29.31 3.63
C ARG A 629 27.29 -30.50 4.50
N ALA A 630 27.95 -31.50 3.91
CA ALA A 630 28.47 -32.65 4.66
C ALA A 630 29.47 -32.20 5.74
N LYS A 631 30.42 -31.32 5.37
CA LYS A 631 31.40 -30.80 6.34
C LYS A 631 30.76 -29.96 7.45
N GLU A 632 29.77 -29.12 7.13
CA GLU A 632 29.00 -28.38 8.15
C GLU A 632 28.25 -29.29 9.12
N GLU A 633 27.63 -30.38 8.62
CA GLU A 633 26.97 -31.35 9.50
C GLU A 633 27.97 -32.01 10.44
N ASP A 634 29.17 -32.33 9.96
CA ASP A 634 30.22 -32.94 10.78
C ASP A 634 30.83 -31.94 11.78
N ASP A 635 31.06 -30.68 11.38
CA ASP A 635 31.48 -29.60 12.29
C ASP A 635 30.40 -29.28 13.35
N ARG A 636 29.11 -29.37 13.00
CA ARG A 636 28.00 -29.25 13.96
C ARG A 636 27.95 -30.44 14.92
N LYS A 637 28.07 -31.68 14.42
CA LYS A 637 28.16 -32.89 15.27
C LYS A 637 29.35 -32.77 16.24
N ALA A 638 30.51 -32.34 15.76
CA ALA A 638 31.71 -32.12 16.58
C ALA A 638 31.49 -31.08 17.69
N LYS A 639 30.89 -29.92 17.37
CA LYS A 639 30.54 -28.90 18.38
C LYS A 639 29.48 -29.36 19.39
N THR A 640 28.48 -30.13 18.95
CA THR A 640 27.48 -30.71 19.87
C THR A 640 28.14 -31.73 20.80
N LEU A 641 29.06 -32.55 20.28
CA LEU A 641 29.84 -33.50 21.08
C LEU A 641 30.75 -32.78 22.09
N SER A 642 31.46 -31.71 21.71
CA SER A 642 32.32 -30.97 22.64
C SER A 642 31.53 -30.30 23.77
N ILE A 643 30.38 -29.67 23.46
CA ILE A 643 29.49 -29.08 24.48
C ILE A 643 28.92 -30.16 25.43
N SER A 644 28.61 -31.36 24.92
CA SER A 644 28.20 -32.49 25.76
C SER A 644 29.34 -33.00 26.66
N PHE A 645 30.59 -32.86 26.24
CA PHE A 645 31.77 -33.28 27.00
C PHE A 645 32.10 -32.30 28.13
N ASP A 646 32.09 -30.99 27.85
CA ASP A 646 32.34 -29.96 28.87
C ASP A 646 31.26 -29.92 29.96
N SER A 647 29.99 -30.15 29.59
CA SER A 647 28.89 -30.29 30.57
C SER A 647 28.98 -31.59 31.39
N ALA A 648 29.52 -32.67 30.83
CA ALA A 648 29.83 -33.89 31.58
C ALA A 648 31.04 -33.71 32.54
N ILE A 649 32.01 -32.87 32.20
CA ILE A 649 33.16 -32.57 33.09
C ILE A 649 32.74 -31.66 34.25
N SER A 650 31.87 -30.67 33.99
CA SER A 650 31.34 -29.72 34.98
C SER A 650 30.47 -30.38 36.07
N SER A 651 29.91 -31.56 35.82
CA SER A 651 28.97 -32.24 36.73
C SER A 651 29.61 -33.23 37.72
N LYS A 652 30.94 -33.25 37.87
CA LYS A 652 31.58 -34.04 38.94
C LYS A 652 31.19 -33.50 40.32
N PRO A 653 30.53 -34.30 41.19
CA PRO A 653 30.11 -33.84 42.50
C PRO A 653 31.33 -33.59 43.40
N SER A 654 31.39 -32.41 43.99
CA SER A 654 32.41 -32.07 44.99
C SER A 654 32.25 -32.96 46.21
N ARG A 655 33.17 -33.92 46.38
CA ARG A 655 33.29 -34.70 47.63
C ARG A 655 33.79 -33.78 48.72
N ARG A 656 32.87 -33.30 49.57
CA ARG A 656 33.25 -32.86 50.92
C ARG A 656 33.85 -34.06 51.64
N TYR A 657 35.10 -33.93 52.06
CA TYR A 657 35.63 -34.69 53.18
C TYR A 657 35.25 -33.94 54.47
N GLU A 658 34.95 -34.72 55.51
CA GLU A 658 34.90 -34.28 56.90
C GLU A 658 36.32 -34.09 57.47
#